data_AF-A0A3C0EME1-F1
#
_entry.id   AF-A0A3C0EME1-F1
#
_cell.length_a   1.000
_cell.length_b   1.000
_cell.length_c   1.000
_cell.angle_alpha   90.00
_cell.angle_beta   90.00
_cell.angle_gamma   90.00
#
_symmetry.space_group_name_H-M   'P 1'
#
loop_
_entity.id
_entity.type
_entity.pdbx_description
1 polymer ?
#
loop_
_entity_poly.entity_id
_entity_poly.type
_entity_poly.pdbx_seq_one_letter_code
_entity_poly.pdbx_strand_id
1 'polypeptide(L)'
;MNVAKSFLFYCRLLLIACAIQGVTNTPAHAAEDKLATTELLPFDKFDEYLPGETLPHPWHTIGQFSDNLKVLLQPWAESRVTGNLYSGKGVEIFDNSPTDGQGIGFGMTFTQAPVGPILLAFDYRVDKRVGEPDSIKLAVHLGRGVEHGLELLATVKDGLQIKTFDGSLLKLYDCEPARWYHVSVVGNTQSTDVKISITPHTNPKKVGFRSMPKPGPYVDVKLAHSLGQPTDVTFTSVAEAKATGAWNIDNVCLAGEVTSPRERWWPFVPDLSNADPKRKVFAYYFPPFGAGRMDGDPTLGWAFWSWQNLAYDLDPRRRDAGCKMQYIAIPRVPDLSGDKYRAKEIEMQEEVKLGQMMGMDGFIMDFNHKTAGGWNWFNMIGDKLLDAAAKTDGKFSVIPAIYSSSSGSGVNGEADAGCTPQQYAEHERTLKCLKHPGTFKNEDGKAVMSMWLTERHSPKWWSQSLDLLQKQGVPAALFTQFNSMGKIKEFSPIAYGMGHWGPRAPTDYGWYKAARPYTDVLAYPIVAQDARTRGASLVEAQNSRTIRKLWMDAITMKADWAVINTWTDYTEQAQMPSTAIGFTLFDLNAYYTQWFKTRKQPAIVRDVLYYCHRRQHTDAPQMHGVRWNFHKDMNINDSPEHNEIELLAFLKEPGTLLINVDGKIHRHKADAGITSFMVPLPKDKRFVPYFAVERDGSQVLGGKGRYTIYDKVDFPNLLYHYGAIVK
;
A
#
# COMPACT_ATOMS: atom_id res chain seq x y z
N MET A 1 39.49 -40.30 -52.98
CA MET A 1 38.54 -41.42 -52.79
C MET A 1 37.16 -40.78 -52.64
N ASN A 2 36.52 -40.55 -53.78
CA ASN A 2 35.39 -41.34 -54.29
C ASN A 2 34.18 -41.28 -53.35
N VAL A 3 32.95 -40.92 -53.73
CA VAL A 3 32.28 -40.41 -54.95
C VAL A 3 30.82 -40.36 -54.43
N ALA A 4 30.26 -39.17 -54.22
CA ALA A 4 29.33 -38.52 -55.15
C ALA A 4 27.98 -39.27 -55.26
N LYS A 5 26.85 -38.58 -54.99
CA LYS A 5 25.97 -37.97 -56.03
C LYS A 5 24.67 -38.79 -56.10
N SER A 6 23.46 -38.26 -56.25
CA SER A 6 22.89 -37.03 -56.82
C SER A 6 21.38 -37.01 -56.44
N PHE A 7 20.49 -36.05 -56.74
CA PHE A 7 20.22 -35.22 -57.94
C PHE A 7 19.24 -34.10 -57.45
N LEU A 8 19.55 -32.78 -57.60
CA LEU A 8 19.01 -31.82 -58.62
C LEU A 8 17.47 -31.59 -58.53
N PHE A 9 16.84 -30.40 -58.66
CA PHE A 9 17.21 -29.12 -59.30
C PHE A 9 16.14 -28.01 -58.99
N TYR A 10 16.58 -26.75 -58.87
CA TYR A 10 15.99 -25.45 -59.35
C TYR A 10 14.56 -25.02 -58.94
N CYS A 11 14.27 -23.78 -58.49
CA CYS A 11 14.42 -22.49 -59.20
C CYS A 11 14.34 -21.25 -58.24
N ARG A 12 14.91 -20.12 -58.69
CA ARG A 12 14.99 -18.78 -58.08
C ARG A 12 13.67 -17.99 -58.13
N LEU A 13 13.40 -17.07 -57.17
CA LEU A 13 13.40 -15.59 -57.34
C LEU A 13 12.97 -14.82 -56.07
N LEU A 14 13.42 -13.55 -56.00
CA LEU A 14 13.31 -12.54 -54.93
C LEU A 14 11.87 -12.12 -54.53
N LEU A 15 11.67 -11.69 -53.26
CA LEU A 15 11.14 -10.36 -52.86
C LEU A 15 10.95 -10.19 -51.32
N ILE A 16 11.61 -9.17 -50.78
CA ILE A 16 11.19 -8.11 -49.81
C ILE A 16 10.04 -8.38 -48.79
N ALA A 17 10.40 -8.14 -47.51
CA ALA A 17 9.65 -7.55 -46.37
C ALA A 17 8.53 -8.27 -45.59
N CYS A 18 8.50 -7.84 -44.31
CA CYS A 18 7.42 -7.81 -43.32
C CYS A 18 7.39 -8.85 -42.20
N ALA A 19 7.37 -8.27 -41.00
CA ALA A 19 7.24 -8.88 -39.68
C ALA A 19 5.89 -9.56 -39.48
N ILE A 20 5.88 -10.67 -38.74
CA ILE A 20 4.79 -11.03 -37.82
C ILE A 20 5.43 -11.71 -36.59
N GLN A 21 5.33 -11.05 -35.45
CA GLN A 21 5.54 -11.65 -34.13
C GLN A 21 4.44 -12.69 -33.89
N GLY A 22 4.83 -13.97 -33.84
CA GLY A 22 3.93 -15.05 -33.45
C GLY A 22 3.71 -15.04 -31.94
N VAL A 23 2.53 -14.58 -31.52
CA VAL A 23 1.98 -14.78 -30.17
C VAL A 23 1.54 -16.24 -30.07
N THR A 24 2.25 -17.05 -29.29
CA THR A 24 1.81 -18.41 -28.98
C THR A 24 0.78 -18.36 -27.86
N ASN A 25 -0.48 -18.58 -28.24
CA ASN A 25 -1.60 -18.85 -27.33
C ASN A 25 -1.31 -20.11 -26.51
N THR A 26 -1.22 -19.95 -25.18
CA THR A 26 -1.18 -21.08 -24.23
C THR A 26 -2.59 -21.22 -23.61
N PRO A 27 -3.17 -22.43 -23.49
CA PRO A 27 -4.53 -22.61 -23.02
C PRO A 27 -4.72 -22.16 -21.57
N ALA A 28 -5.85 -21.50 -21.31
CA ALA A 28 -6.30 -21.08 -20.00
C ALA A 28 -6.93 -22.26 -19.22
N HIS A 29 -6.15 -23.21 -18.70
CA HIS A 29 -6.62 -24.15 -17.66
C HIS A 29 -5.45 -24.76 -16.87
N ALA A 30 -5.10 -24.11 -15.75
CA ALA A 30 -4.59 -24.66 -14.48
C ALA A 30 -4.16 -23.47 -13.59
N ALA A 31 -5.05 -23.00 -12.72
CA ALA A 31 -4.83 -21.84 -11.85
C ALA A 31 -3.96 -22.17 -10.60
N GLU A 32 -3.28 -23.31 -10.55
CA GLU A 32 -2.62 -23.80 -9.33
C GLU A 32 -1.13 -23.44 -9.18
N ASP A 33 -0.54 -22.62 -10.07
CA ASP A 33 0.93 -22.49 -10.06
C ASP A 33 1.57 -21.13 -10.35
N LYS A 34 0.86 -20.00 -10.20
CA LYS A 34 1.40 -18.69 -10.58
C LYS A 34 1.46 -17.67 -9.42
N LEU A 35 2.56 -16.92 -9.33
CA LEU A 35 2.73 -15.78 -8.42
C LEU A 35 1.62 -14.74 -8.67
N ALA A 36 0.79 -14.47 -7.67
CA ALA A 36 -0.25 -13.45 -7.72
C ALA A 36 -0.11 -12.45 -6.58
N THR A 37 -0.43 -11.18 -6.82
CA THR A 37 -0.35 -10.13 -5.78
C THR A 37 -1.21 -8.93 -6.12
N THR A 38 -1.67 -8.22 -5.09
CA THR A 38 -2.29 -6.89 -5.24
C THR A 38 -1.27 -5.76 -5.27
N GLU A 39 -0.03 -6.00 -4.85
CA GLU A 39 1.01 -4.98 -4.76
C GLU A 39 1.37 -4.38 -6.12
N LEU A 40 1.46 -5.23 -7.15
CA LEU A 40 1.92 -4.84 -8.49
C LEU A 40 0.78 -4.45 -9.42
N LEU A 41 -0.46 -4.41 -8.92
CA LEU A 41 -1.60 -3.99 -9.73
C LEU A 41 -1.55 -2.47 -10.01
N PRO A 42 -2.09 -2.02 -11.15
CA PRO A 42 -2.20 -0.61 -11.49
C PRO A 42 -2.83 0.21 -10.37
N PHE A 43 -2.13 1.27 -9.95
CA PHE A 43 -2.64 2.26 -9.02
C PHE A 43 -1.90 3.56 -9.33
N ASP A 44 -2.56 4.49 -10.01
CA ASP A 44 -1.95 5.77 -10.37
C ASP A 44 -2.99 6.88 -10.55
N LYS A 45 -2.67 8.06 -10.00
CA LYS A 45 -3.41 9.31 -10.18
C LYS A 45 -2.66 10.31 -11.05
N PHE A 46 -1.48 9.92 -11.51
CA PHE A 46 -0.56 10.69 -12.33
C PHE A 46 -0.14 12.09 -11.80
N ASP A 47 -0.65 12.51 -10.66
CA ASP A 47 -0.52 13.82 -10.04
C ASP A 47 0.73 13.97 -9.15
N GLU A 48 1.58 12.94 -9.12
CA GLU A 48 2.91 12.95 -8.51
C GLU A 48 4.03 13.24 -9.54
N TYR A 49 3.68 13.34 -10.83
CA TYR A 49 4.63 13.49 -11.93
C TYR A 49 4.64 14.90 -12.51
N LEU A 50 5.72 15.25 -13.21
CA LEU A 50 5.86 16.57 -13.81
C LEU A 50 5.14 16.65 -15.18
N PRO A 51 4.63 17.84 -15.55
CA PRO A 51 3.97 18.04 -16.84
C PRO A 51 4.92 17.89 -18.03
N GLY A 52 4.36 17.44 -19.15
CA GLY A 52 5.07 17.26 -20.41
C GLY A 52 6.01 16.06 -20.43
N GLU A 53 6.09 15.30 -19.34
CA GLU A 53 6.97 14.13 -19.25
C GLU A 53 6.37 12.89 -19.92
N THR A 54 7.26 11.96 -20.25
CA THR A 54 6.89 10.59 -20.62
C THR A 54 6.27 9.86 -19.43
N LEU A 55 5.44 8.86 -19.74
CA LEU A 55 4.85 8.01 -18.72
C LEU A 55 5.90 7.37 -17.81
N PRO A 56 5.66 7.30 -16.50
CA PRO A 56 6.58 6.72 -15.54
C PRO A 56 6.48 5.20 -15.56
N HIS A 57 7.61 4.51 -15.36
CA HIS A 57 7.57 3.06 -15.20
C HIS A 57 6.66 2.68 -14.01
N PRO A 58 5.82 1.62 -14.13
CA PRO A 58 5.75 0.63 -15.23
C PRO A 58 4.79 0.97 -16.39
N TRP A 59 4.18 2.15 -16.39
CA TRP A 59 3.41 2.62 -17.54
C TRP A 59 4.32 2.83 -18.76
N HIS A 60 3.82 2.45 -19.92
CA HIS A 60 4.52 2.58 -21.18
C HIS A 60 3.56 2.97 -22.29
N THR A 61 4.09 3.68 -23.28
CA THR A 61 3.37 4.10 -24.47
C THR A 61 3.21 2.93 -25.45
N ILE A 62 2.11 2.91 -26.21
CA ILE A 62 1.73 1.90 -27.19
C ILE A 62 1.46 2.60 -28.53
N GLY A 63 1.94 2.03 -29.65
CA GLY A 63 1.75 2.58 -30.98
C GLY A 63 2.93 3.39 -31.51
N GLN A 64 2.74 4.07 -32.64
CA GLN A 64 3.74 4.93 -33.28
C GLN A 64 3.49 6.39 -32.92
N PHE A 65 4.55 7.14 -32.63
CA PHE A 65 4.47 8.52 -32.16
C PHE A 65 5.11 9.49 -33.17
N SER A 66 4.56 10.70 -33.24
CA SER A 66 5.03 11.79 -34.08
C SER A 66 4.72 13.14 -33.42
N ASP A 67 5.03 14.25 -34.07
CA ASP A 67 4.64 15.56 -33.55
C ASP A 67 3.11 15.74 -33.42
N ASN A 68 2.35 14.98 -34.21
CA ASN A 68 0.89 14.97 -34.22
C ASN A 68 0.29 13.77 -33.46
N LEU A 69 1.11 12.85 -32.93
CA LEU A 69 0.67 11.65 -32.20
C LEU A 69 1.48 11.50 -30.92
N LYS A 70 0.89 11.82 -29.77
CA LYS A 70 1.61 11.94 -28.49
C LYS A 70 0.84 11.30 -27.36
N VAL A 71 1.58 10.76 -26.39
CA VAL A 71 1.03 10.36 -25.09
C VAL A 71 1.88 11.00 -24.00
N LEU A 72 1.28 11.91 -23.24
CA LEU A 72 1.99 12.81 -22.33
C LEU A 72 1.22 13.05 -21.04
N LEU A 73 1.94 13.35 -19.97
CA LEU A 73 1.37 13.84 -18.73
C LEU A 73 1.04 15.32 -18.86
N GLN A 74 -0.23 15.71 -18.64
CA GLN A 74 -0.66 17.09 -18.91
C GLN A 74 -1.47 17.71 -17.77
N PRO A 75 -1.26 19.00 -17.45
CA PRO A 75 -2.01 19.69 -16.40
C PRO A 75 -3.53 19.66 -16.59
N TRP A 76 -3.98 19.84 -17.82
CA TRP A 76 -5.41 19.87 -18.17
C TRP A 76 -6.05 18.48 -18.30
N ALA A 77 -5.23 17.43 -18.32
CA ALA A 77 -5.66 16.05 -18.43
C ALA A 77 -5.99 15.45 -17.06
N GLU A 78 -5.85 16.20 -15.98
CA GLU A 78 -6.24 15.77 -14.65
C GLU A 78 -7.76 15.75 -14.50
N SER A 79 -8.25 14.71 -13.85
CA SER A 79 -9.62 14.65 -13.36
C SER A 79 -9.86 15.71 -12.30
N ARG A 80 -11.06 16.27 -12.23
CA ARG A 80 -11.39 17.26 -11.18
C ARG A 80 -11.61 16.62 -9.80
N VAL A 81 -11.60 15.29 -9.73
CA VAL A 81 -11.85 14.54 -8.50
C VAL A 81 -10.62 14.45 -7.62
N THR A 82 -9.44 14.24 -8.22
CA THR A 82 -8.13 14.32 -7.55
C THR A 82 -8.05 15.65 -6.83
N GLY A 83 -8.36 16.72 -7.56
CA GLY A 83 -8.49 18.07 -7.09
C GLY A 83 -7.17 18.78 -6.86
N ASN A 84 -6.10 18.40 -7.54
CA ASN A 84 -4.84 19.13 -7.51
C ASN A 84 -4.86 20.29 -8.50
N LEU A 85 -5.53 21.39 -8.12
CA LEU A 85 -5.74 22.57 -8.98
C LEU A 85 -4.47 23.32 -9.41
N TYR A 86 -3.31 22.98 -8.85
CA TYR A 86 -2.06 23.69 -9.07
C TYR A 86 -1.13 22.94 -10.02
N SER A 87 -1.01 21.62 -9.85
CA SER A 87 0.00 20.83 -10.53
C SER A 87 -0.45 19.46 -11.00
N GLY A 88 -1.73 19.09 -10.87
CA GLY A 88 -2.11 17.71 -11.18
C GLY A 88 -1.95 17.39 -12.66
N LYS A 89 -1.74 16.10 -12.95
CA LYS A 89 -1.55 15.58 -14.31
C LYS A 89 -2.40 14.35 -14.46
N GLY A 90 -3.10 14.27 -15.57
CA GLY A 90 -3.54 12.98 -16.12
C GLY A 90 -2.77 12.68 -17.38
N VAL A 91 -3.03 11.51 -17.96
CA VAL A 91 -2.47 11.10 -19.23
C VAL A 91 -3.34 11.63 -20.35
N GLU A 92 -2.76 12.39 -21.27
CA GLU A 92 -3.39 12.75 -22.53
C GLU A 92 -2.89 11.82 -23.63
N ILE A 93 -3.82 11.20 -24.34
CA ILE A 93 -3.59 10.56 -25.64
C ILE A 93 -4.01 11.60 -26.69
N PHE A 94 -3.05 12.16 -27.41
CA PHE A 94 -3.24 13.24 -28.37
C PHE A 94 -3.06 12.74 -29.80
N ASP A 95 -4.07 12.98 -30.62
CA ASP A 95 -4.10 12.59 -32.03
C ASP A 95 -4.54 13.76 -32.91
N ASN A 96 -3.62 14.26 -33.72
CA ASN A 96 -3.87 15.25 -34.75
C ASN A 96 -3.34 14.76 -36.11
N SER A 97 -3.13 13.45 -36.27
CA SER A 97 -2.66 12.88 -37.53
C SER A 97 -3.84 12.57 -38.43
N PRO A 98 -3.86 13.05 -39.68
CA PRO A 98 -4.91 12.69 -40.63
C PRO A 98 -4.73 11.27 -41.21
N THR A 99 -3.65 10.57 -40.88
CA THR A 99 -3.27 9.30 -41.55
C THR A 99 -2.92 8.15 -40.62
N ASP A 100 -2.55 8.40 -39.35
CA ASP A 100 -1.82 7.42 -38.53
C ASP A 100 -2.33 7.29 -37.08
N GLY A 101 -3.55 7.77 -36.78
CA GLY A 101 -4.09 7.85 -35.43
C GLY A 101 -4.44 6.52 -34.71
N GLN A 102 -4.54 5.43 -35.47
CA GLN A 102 -5.03 4.16 -34.95
C GLN A 102 -3.97 3.41 -34.13
N GLY A 103 -4.36 2.90 -32.95
CA GLY A 103 -3.52 2.05 -32.11
C GLY A 103 -2.57 2.79 -31.17
N ILE A 104 -2.58 4.13 -31.17
CA ILE A 104 -1.82 4.92 -30.19
C ILE A 104 -2.44 4.79 -28.80
N GLY A 105 -1.63 4.83 -27.76
CA GLY A 105 -2.13 4.78 -26.40
C GLY A 105 -1.07 4.48 -25.36
N PHE A 106 -1.48 3.89 -24.25
CA PHE A 106 -0.58 3.46 -23.20
C PHE A 106 -1.14 2.28 -22.41
N GLY A 107 -0.29 1.66 -21.63
CA GLY A 107 -0.69 0.58 -20.74
C GLY A 107 0.34 0.24 -19.69
N MET A 108 0.01 -0.75 -18.89
CA MET A 108 0.85 -1.30 -17.85
C MET A 108 0.72 -2.82 -17.88
N THR A 109 1.86 -3.51 -17.87
CA THR A 109 1.92 -4.95 -17.61
C THR A 109 2.22 -5.17 -16.13
N PHE A 110 1.55 -6.13 -15.52
CA PHE A 110 1.65 -6.43 -14.09
C PHE A 110 1.59 -7.92 -13.81
N THR A 111 2.00 -8.29 -12.60
CA THR A 111 1.82 -9.66 -12.09
C THR A 111 0.34 -9.92 -11.89
N GLN A 112 -0.13 -11.11 -12.28
CA GLN A 112 -1.55 -11.48 -12.22
C GLN A 112 -2.20 -11.13 -10.86
N ALA A 113 -3.42 -10.60 -10.92
CA ALA A 113 -4.23 -10.35 -9.73
C ALA A 113 -4.57 -11.67 -9.01
N PRO A 114 -4.75 -11.71 -7.69
CA PRO A 114 -5.15 -12.92 -7.01
C PRO A 114 -6.53 -13.43 -7.43
N VAL A 115 -6.75 -14.74 -7.31
CA VAL A 115 -8.06 -15.35 -7.53
C VAL A 115 -9.06 -14.79 -6.52
N GLY A 116 -10.18 -14.25 -7.01
CA GLY A 116 -11.26 -13.73 -6.19
C GLY A 116 -11.88 -12.45 -6.75
N PRO A 117 -12.46 -11.61 -5.89
CA PRO A 117 -13.00 -10.31 -6.27
C PRO A 117 -11.92 -9.39 -6.87
N ILE A 118 -12.32 -8.56 -7.83
CA ILE A 118 -11.47 -7.55 -8.46
C ILE A 118 -12.28 -6.29 -8.75
N LEU A 119 -11.62 -5.13 -8.70
CA LEU A 119 -12.15 -3.83 -9.10
C LEU A 119 -11.20 -3.20 -10.11
N LEU A 120 -11.69 -2.77 -11.27
CA LEU A 120 -11.03 -1.78 -12.13
C LEU A 120 -11.79 -0.46 -12.04
N ALA A 121 -11.11 0.61 -11.66
CA ALA A 121 -11.64 1.97 -11.66
C ALA A 121 -10.71 2.92 -12.44
N PHE A 122 -11.27 3.88 -13.14
CA PHE A 122 -10.53 4.94 -13.82
C PHE A 122 -11.44 6.11 -14.20
N ASP A 123 -10.84 7.27 -14.38
CA ASP A 123 -11.49 8.44 -14.94
C ASP A 123 -11.12 8.60 -16.41
N TYR A 124 -12.08 9.01 -17.23
CA TYR A 124 -11.80 9.41 -18.60
C TYR A 124 -12.59 10.64 -19.05
N ARG A 125 -12.06 11.33 -20.05
CA ARG A 125 -12.69 12.45 -20.76
C ARG A 125 -12.30 12.42 -22.23
N VAL A 126 -13.27 12.65 -23.11
CA VAL A 126 -12.99 13.06 -24.50
C VAL A 126 -12.77 14.57 -24.52
N ASP A 127 -11.63 15.02 -25.02
CA ASP A 127 -11.30 16.45 -25.09
C ASP A 127 -11.89 17.11 -26.35
N LYS A 128 -12.28 18.38 -26.24
CA LYS A 128 -12.79 19.20 -27.36
C LYS A 128 -11.73 20.12 -27.96
N ARG A 129 -10.54 20.22 -27.38
CA ARG A 129 -9.56 21.25 -27.75
C ARG A 129 -8.98 21.06 -29.16
N VAL A 130 -8.99 19.85 -29.70
CA VAL A 130 -8.40 19.52 -31.01
C VAL A 130 -9.28 18.48 -31.71
N GLY A 131 -9.30 18.54 -33.04
CA GLY A 131 -9.94 17.54 -33.90
C GLY A 131 -11.47 17.51 -33.85
N GLU A 132 -12.03 16.36 -34.23
CA GLU A 132 -13.47 16.09 -34.30
C GLU A 132 -13.86 15.05 -33.24
N PRO A 133 -14.35 15.48 -32.06
CA PRO A 133 -14.62 14.60 -30.91
C PRO A 133 -15.57 13.43 -31.19
N ASP A 134 -16.43 13.55 -32.20
CA ASP A 134 -17.39 12.51 -32.59
C ASP A 134 -16.73 11.38 -33.40
N SER A 135 -15.54 11.62 -33.96
CA SER A 135 -14.80 10.67 -34.78
C SER A 135 -13.88 9.74 -33.98
N ILE A 136 -13.57 10.10 -32.73
CA ILE A 136 -12.59 9.39 -31.93
C ILE A 136 -13.22 8.26 -31.10
N LYS A 137 -12.45 7.18 -30.92
CA LYS A 137 -12.85 5.98 -30.18
C LYS A 137 -11.72 5.44 -29.32
N LEU A 138 -11.95 5.44 -28.00
CA LEU A 138 -11.05 4.83 -27.02
C LEU A 138 -11.48 3.39 -26.74
N ALA A 139 -10.53 2.47 -26.73
CA ALA A 139 -10.68 1.15 -26.14
C ALA A 139 -9.93 1.08 -24.81
N VAL A 140 -10.59 0.56 -23.78
CA VAL A 140 -9.96 0.15 -22.53
C VAL A 140 -10.02 -1.37 -22.48
N HIS A 141 -8.85 -1.99 -22.43
CA HIS A 141 -8.72 -3.43 -22.38
C HIS A 141 -8.03 -3.85 -21.08
N LEU A 142 -8.60 -4.82 -20.38
CA LEU A 142 -8.01 -5.48 -19.22
C LEU A 142 -7.92 -6.98 -19.53
N GLY A 143 -6.70 -7.47 -19.80
CA GLY A 143 -6.44 -8.92 -19.85
C GLY A 143 -5.68 -9.45 -21.07
N ARG A 144 -4.36 -9.34 -21.07
CA ARG A 144 -3.41 -10.26 -21.72
C ARG A 144 -3.24 -11.50 -20.84
N GLY A 145 -3.14 -12.67 -21.47
CA GLY A 145 -2.98 -13.95 -20.77
C GLY A 145 -4.28 -14.58 -20.25
N VAL A 146 -5.44 -13.98 -20.58
CA VAL A 146 -6.76 -14.59 -20.47
C VAL A 146 -7.32 -14.79 -21.87
N GLU A 147 -8.22 -15.76 -22.06
CA GLU A 147 -8.78 -16.10 -23.38
C GLU A 147 -9.54 -14.91 -23.99
N HIS A 148 -10.28 -14.17 -23.16
CA HIS A 148 -11.04 -13.00 -23.54
C HIS A 148 -11.06 -11.97 -22.39
N GLY A 149 -10.33 -10.86 -22.53
CA GLY A 149 -10.29 -9.78 -21.55
C GLY A 149 -11.57 -8.93 -21.53
N LEU A 150 -11.67 -8.05 -20.53
CA LEU A 150 -12.71 -7.02 -20.49
C LEU A 150 -12.39 -5.94 -21.54
N GLU A 151 -13.35 -5.60 -22.39
CA GLU A 151 -13.23 -4.58 -23.43
C GLU A 151 -14.33 -3.53 -23.28
N LEU A 152 -13.94 -2.30 -22.94
CA LEU A 152 -14.81 -1.12 -22.93
C LEU A 152 -14.47 -0.23 -24.13
N LEU A 153 -15.49 0.34 -24.76
CA LEU A 153 -15.36 1.27 -25.86
C LEU A 153 -16.03 2.59 -25.50
N ALA A 154 -15.33 3.70 -25.64
CA ALA A 154 -15.86 5.03 -25.36
C ALA A 154 -15.78 5.92 -26.60
N THR A 155 -16.93 6.46 -27.03
CA THR A 155 -17.05 7.51 -28.04
C THR A 155 -18.08 8.54 -27.59
N VAL A 156 -18.05 9.75 -28.15
CA VAL A 156 -19.15 10.70 -27.96
C VAL A 156 -20.43 10.18 -28.63
N LYS A 157 -20.31 9.69 -29.85
CA LYS A 157 -21.43 9.30 -30.71
C LYS A 157 -22.25 8.13 -30.13
N ASP A 158 -21.58 7.07 -29.69
CA ASP A 158 -22.20 5.82 -29.25
C ASP A 158 -22.22 5.70 -27.72
N GLY A 159 -21.52 6.60 -27.02
CA GLY A 159 -21.38 6.59 -25.58
C GLY A 159 -20.33 5.60 -25.10
N LEU A 160 -20.42 5.23 -23.82
CA LEU A 160 -19.60 4.18 -23.22
C LEU A 160 -20.32 2.84 -23.38
N GLN A 161 -19.62 1.87 -23.96
CA GLN A 161 -20.13 0.56 -24.28
C GLN A 161 -19.20 -0.53 -23.73
N ILE A 162 -19.76 -1.71 -23.50
CA ILE A 162 -19.02 -2.92 -23.15
C ILE A 162 -19.35 -4.04 -24.12
N LYS A 163 -18.33 -4.84 -24.46
CA LYS A 163 -18.53 -6.08 -25.21
C LYS A 163 -19.09 -7.18 -24.31
N THR A 164 -20.25 -7.72 -24.66
CA THR A 164 -20.95 -8.72 -23.87
C THR A 164 -20.65 -10.16 -24.34
N PHE A 165 -21.29 -11.14 -23.68
CA PHE A 165 -21.09 -12.56 -23.96
C PHE A 165 -21.31 -12.98 -25.42
N ASP A 166 -22.30 -12.41 -26.10
CA ASP A 166 -22.60 -12.73 -27.50
C ASP A 166 -21.75 -11.91 -28.51
N GLY A 167 -20.80 -11.12 -28.00
CA GLY A 167 -19.97 -10.22 -28.80
C GLY A 167 -20.64 -8.89 -29.17
N SER A 168 -21.91 -8.68 -28.77
CA SER A 168 -22.60 -7.39 -28.96
C SER A 168 -22.06 -6.30 -28.05
N LEU A 169 -22.27 -5.05 -28.45
CA LEU A 169 -21.92 -3.88 -27.65
C LEU A 169 -23.15 -3.40 -26.87
N LEU A 170 -23.11 -3.55 -25.54
CA LEU A 170 -24.11 -2.98 -24.65
C LEU A 170 -23.71 -1.56 -24.30
N LYS A 171 -24.58 -0.60 -24.62
CA LYS A 171 -24.42 0.80 -24.20
C LYS A 171 -24.73 0.94 -22.71
N LEU A 172 -23.79 1.49 -21.97
CA LEU A 172 -23.87 1.71 -20.52
C LEU A 172 -24.26 3.15 -20.18
N TYR A 173 -23.77 4.13 -20.95
CA TYR A 173 -23.98 5.55 -20.64
C TYR A 173 -23.75 6.45 -21.86
N ASP A 174 -24.43 7.60 -21.91
CA ASP A 174 -24.24 8.66 -22.92
C ASP A 174 -23.07 9.59 -22.59
N CYS A 175 -22.20 9.83 -23.57
CA CYS A 175 -20.98 10.60 -23.37
C CYS A 175 -21.08 12.00 -23.99
N GLU A 176 -20.71 13.00 -23.21
CA GLU A 176 -20.63 14.40 -23.63
C GLU A 176 -19.16 14.78 -23.76
N PRO A 177 -18.76 15.46 -24.84
CA PRO A 177 -17.37 15.86 -24.98
C PRO A 177 -17.03 16.98 -23.99
N ALA A 178 -15.78 16.98 -23.51
CA ALA A 178 -15.23 17.76 -22.40
C ALA A 178 -15.81 17.46 -21.00
N ARG A 179 -16.59 16.40 -20.84
CA ARG A 179 -17.07 15.92 -19.53
C ARG A 179 -16.23 14.74 -19.03
N TRP A 180 -15.89 14.78 -17.74
CA TRP A 180 -15.23 13.67 -17.06
C TRP A 180 -16.25 12.63 -16.60
N TYR A 181 -15.85 11.37 -16.70
CA TYR A 181 -16.61 10.21 -16.26
C TYR A 181 -15.71 9.30 -15.44
N HIS A 182 -16.18 8.92 -14.26
CA HIS A 182 -15.59 7.87 -13.47
C HIS A 182 -16.25 6.52 -13.83
N VAL A 183 -15.44 5.53 -14.16
CA VAL A 183 -15.87 4.17 -14.52
C VAL A 183 -15.41 3.23 -13.42
N SER A 184 -16.32 2.41 -12.90
CA SER A 184 -16.06 1.40 -11.89
C SER A 184 -16.59 0.05 -12.35
N VAL A 185 -15.71 -0.95 -12.44
CA VAL A 185 -16.02 -2.33 -12.84
C VAL A 185 -15.65 -3.26 -11.69
N VAL A 186 -16.65 -3.85 -11.05
CA VAL A 186 -16.48 -4.82 -9.95
C VAL A 186 -16.85 -6.20 -10.45
N GLY A 187 -15.95 -7.17 -10.28
CA GLY A 187 -16.15 -8.53 -10.75
C GLY A 187 -15.46 -9.56 -9.89
N ASN A 188 -15.39 -10.79 -10.39
CA ASN A 188 -14.60 -11.87 -9.80
C ASN A 188 -13.84 -12.59 -10.91
N THR A 189 -12.56 -12.87 -10.69
CA THR A 189 -11.67 -13.57 -11.64
C THR A 189 -12.22 -14.92 -12.14
N GLN A 190 -13.10 -15.57 -11.39
CA GLN A 190 -13.71 -16.86 -11.74
C GLN A 190 -15.15 -16.74 -12.27
N SER A 191 -15.66 -15.52 -12.44
CA SER A 191 -17.03 -15.27 -12.90
C SER A 191 -17.05 -14.51 -14.22
N THR A 192 -18.09 -14.77 -15.01
CA THR A 192 -18.47 -13.95 -16.17
C THR A 192 -19.23 -12.70 -15.75
N ASP A 193 -19.75 -12.65 -14.53
CA ASP A 193 -20.61 -11.57 -14.08
C ASP A 193 -19.77 -10.41 -13.56
N VAL A 194 -20.02 -9.22 -14.10
CA VAL A 194 -19.44 -7.96 -13.65
C VAL A 194 -20.52 -6.93 -13.40
N LYS A 195 -20.27 -6.04 -12.46
CA LYS A 195 -21.10 -4.89 -12.12
C LYS A 195 -20.37 -3.63 -12.55
N ILE A 196 -21.04 -2.79 -13.34
CA ILE A 196 -20.42 -1.58 -13.89
C ILE A 196 -21.21 -0.34 -13.49
N SER A 197 -20.53 0.65 -12.93
CA SER A 197 -21.10 1.95 -12.58
C SER A 197 -20.36 3.07 -13.33
N ILE A 198 -21.13 3.96 -13.95
CA ILE A 198 -20.62 5.15 -14.64
C ILE A 198 -21.10 6.38 -13.88
N THR A 199 -20.16 7.21 -13.44
CA THR A 199 -20.45 8.38 -12.60
C THR A 199 -19.97 9.64 -13.31
N PRO A 200 -20.87 10.43 -13.93
CA PRO A 200 -20.47 11.64 -14.61
C PRO A 200 -20.12 12.75 -13.61
N HIS A 201 -19.07 13.53 -13.89
CA HIS A 201 -18.74 14.66 -13.04
C HIS A 201 -19.70 15.80 -13.37
N THR A 202 -20.53 16.20 -12.40
CA THR A 202 -21.71 17.05 -12.63
C THR A 202 -21.43 18.54 -12.51
N ASN A 203 -20.33 18.94 -11.88
CA ASN A 203 -19.98 20.34 -11.75
C ASN A 203 -18.49 20.55 -12.02
N PRO A 204 -18.10 21.09 -13.19
CA PRO A 204 -16.71 21.33 -13.48
C PRO A 204 -16.10 22.29 -12.44
N LYS A 205 -16.84 23.27 -11.92
CA LYS A 205 -16.28 24.25 -10.99
C LYS A 205 -16.04 23.71 -9.57
N LYS A 206 -16.60 22.56 -9.20
CA LYS A 206 -16.40 21.97 -7.88
C LYS A 206 -15.32 20.88 -7.95
N VAL A 207 -14.56 20.77 -6.87
CA VAL A 207 -13.32 19.99 -6.80
C VAL A 207 -13.33 19.15 -5.53
N GLY A 208 -12.75 17.95 -5.60
CA GLY A 208 -12.53 17.08 -4.44
C GLY A 208 -13.76 16.27 -4.00
N PHE A 209 -13.57 15.39 -3.01
CA PHE A 209 -14.55 14.38 -2.57
C PHE A 209 -15.97 14.91 -2.31
N ARG A 210 -16.12 16.10 -1.69
CA ARG A 210 -17.44 16.67 -1.39
C ARG A 210 -18.23 17.10 -2.62
N SER A 211 -17.55 17.21 -3.77
CA SER A 211 -18.15 17.60 -5.04
C SER A 211 -18.60 16.41 -5.87
N MET A 212 -18.17 15.20 -5.53
CA MET A 212 -18.54 14.01 -6.28
C MET A 212 -19.94 13.52 -5.91
N PRO A 213 -20.78 13.22 -6.91
CA PRO A 213 -21.96 12.43 -6.65
C PRO A 213 -21.54 11.04 -6.12
N LYS A 214 -22.47 10.39 -5.39
CA LYS A 214 -22.33 8.95 -5.11
C LYS A 214 -22.10 8.20 -6.43
N PRO A 215 -21.42 7.03 -6.40
CA PRO A 215 -21.33 6.18 -7.57
C PRO A 215 -22.70 6.05 -8.25
N GLY A 216 -22.71 6.07 -9.58
CA GLY A 216 -23.91 5.73 -10.35
C GLY A 216 -24.45 4.34 -9.98
N PRO A 217 -25.69 4.02 -10.36
CA PRO A 217 -26.20 2.67 -10.18
C PRO A 217 -25.32 1.67 -10.94
N TYR A 218 -25.03 0.54 -10.31
CA TYR A 218 -24.33 -0.55 -10.97
C TYR A 218 -25.28 -1.32 -11.89
N VAL A 219 -24.85 -1.55 -13.12
CA VAL A 219 -25.50 -2.39 -14.11
C VAL A 219 -24.81 -3.76 -14.12
N ASP A 220 -25.60 -4.82 -14.05
CA ASP A 220 -25.10 -6.19 -14.20
C ASP A 220 -24.84 -6.50 -15.68
N VAL A 221 -23.64 -6.99 -15.97
CA VAL A 221 -23.21 -7.37 -17.32
C VAL A 221 -22.57 -8.74 -17.29
N LYS A 222 -22.86 -9.55 -18.30
CA LYS A 222 -22.25 -10.86 -18.48
C LYS A 222 -21.22 -10.83 -19.59
N LEU A 223 -19.97 -11.14 -19.24
CA LEU A 223 -18.85 -11.28 -20.15
C LEU A 223 -18.90 -12.61 -20.90
N ALA A 224 -18.21 -12.68 -22.03
CA ALA A 224 -18.07 -13.89 -22.85
C ALA A 224 -17.40 -15.05 -22.08
N HIS A 225 -16.41 -14.71 -21.26
CA HIS A 225 -15.64 -15.66 -20.46
C HIS A 225 -15.45 -15.10 -19.06
N SER A 226 -15.01 -15.95 -18.14
CA SER A 226 -14.61 -15.47 -16.81
C SER A 226 -13.54 -14.39 -16.96
N LEU A 227 -13.58 -13.37 -16.11
CA LEU A 227 -12.62 -12.25 -16.14
C LEU A 227 -11.15 -12.70 -16.05
N GLY A 228 -10.92 -13.89 -15.48
CA GLY A 228 -9.60 -14.48 -15.32
C GLY A 228 -8.71 -13.66 -14.40
N GLN A 229 -7.40 -13.89 -14.46
CA GLN A 229 -6.40 -13.11 -13.71
C GLN A 229 -5.61 -12.26 -14.73
N PRO A 230 -6.08 -11.06 -15.08
CA PRO A 230 -5.45 -10.24 -16.11
C PRO A 230 -4.01 -9.88 -15.74
N THR A 231 -3.17 -9.64 -16.75
CA THR A 231 -1.76 -9.25 -16.56
C THR A 231 -1.38 -7.95 -17.25
N ASP A 232 -2.34 -7.28 -17.89
CA ASP A 232 -2.17 -5.92 -18.40
C ASP A 232 -3.48 -5.12 -18.39
N VAL A 233 -3.32 -3.81 -18.50
CA VAL A 233 -4.38 -2.85 -18.79
C VAL A 233 -3.87 -1.90 -19.85
N THR A 234 -4.68 -1.60 -20.86
CA THR A 234 -4.32 -0.68 -21.95
C THR A 234 -5.45 0.28 -22.28
N PHE A 235 -5.09 1.50 -22.64
CA PHE A 235 -5.96 2.57 -23.11
C PHE A 235 -5.47 2.98 -24.50
N THR A 236 -6.21 2.64 -25.54
CA THR A 236 -5.74 2.81 -26.93
C THR A 236 -6.82 3.38 -27.84
N SER A 237 -6.42 4.26 -28.76
CA SER A 237 -7.25 4.68 -29.89
C SER A 237 -7.54 3.49 -30.79
N VAL A 238 -8.83 3.22 -31.04
CA VAL A 238 -9.29 2.26 -32.06
C VAL A 238 -10.16 2.96 -33.12
N ALA A 239 -10.02 4.28 -33.22
CA ALA A 239 -10.66 5.08 -34.25
C ALA A 239 -10.07 4.78 -35.64
N GLU A 240 -10.76 5.23 -36.70
CA GLU A 240 -10.15 5.25 -38.04
C GLU A 240 -8.90 6.13 -38.03
N ALA A 241 -7.89 5.79 -38.84
CA ALA A 241 -6.59 6.47 -38.80
C ALA A 241 -6.63 7.98 -39.11
N LYS A 242 -7.73 8.47 -39.70
CA LYS A 242 -7.99 9.89 -40.00
C LYS A 242 -8.72 10.64 -38.89
N ALA A 243 -9.19 9.94 -37.86
CA ALA A 243 -9.87 10.55 -36.73
C ALA A 243 -8.84 11.38 -35.95
N THR A 244 -9.23 12.59 -35.55
CA THR A 244 -8.36 13.48 -34.77
C THR A 244 -9.10 13.89 -33.50
N GLY A 245 -8.37 13.98 -32.40
CA GLY A 245 -8.88 14.42 -31.11
C GLY A 245 -7.94 14.07 -29.98
N ALA A 246 -8.44 14.16 -28.75
CA ALA A 246 -7.66 13.74 -27.59
C ALA A 246 -8.53 13.07 -26.52
N TRP A 247 -7.93 12.15 -25.79
CA TRP A 247 -8.50 11.53 -24.61
C TRP A 247 -7.66 11.86 -23.40
N ASN A 248 -8.30 12.06 -22.26
CA ASN A 248 -7.63 12.22 -20.98
C ASN A 248 -8.03 11.05 -20.08
N ILE A 249 -7.04 10.43 -19.44
CA ILE A 249 -7.20 9.31 -18.51
C ILE A 249 -6.53 9.67 -17.19
N ASP A 250 -7.18 9.32 -16.08
CA ASP A 250 -6.68 9.58 -14.74
C ASP A 250 -7.22 8.55 -13.73
N ASN A 251 -6.74 8.57 -12.48
CA ASN A 251 -7.23 7.77 -11.35
C ASN A 251 -7.36 6.26 -11.62
N VAL A 252 -6.41 5.67 -12.33
CA VAL A 252 -6.45 4.24 -12.67
C VAL A 252 -6.14 3.40 -11.44
N CYS A 253 -7.05 2.51 -11.06
CA CYS A 253 -6.91 1.63 -9.90
C CYS A 253 -7.43 0.23 -10.24
N LEU A 254 -6.58 -0.77 -10.04
CA LEU A 254 -6.96 -2.18 -10.03
C LEU A 254 -6.74 -2.72 -8.61
N ALA A 255 -7.82 -3.18 -7.97
CA ALA A 255 -7.79 -3.75 -6.63
C ALA A 255 -8.20 -5.22 -6.65
N GLY A 256 -7.72 -6.02 -5.70
CA GLY A 256 -8.04 -7.44 -5.58
C GLY A 256 -8.01 -7.93 -4.14
N GLU A 257 -8.02 -9.25 -3.94
CA GLU A 257 -8.01 -9.89 -2.62
C GLU A 257 -6.64 -9.75 -1.94
N VAL A 258 -6.56 -8.87 -0.95
CA VAL A 258 -5.32 -8.53 -0.25
C VAL A 258 -4.87 -9.59 0.75
N THR A 259 -5.79 -10.45 1.21
CA THR A 259 -5.52 -11.55 2.13
C THR A 259 -5.18 -12.85 1.40
N SER A 260 -4.79 -12.74 0.13
CA SER A 260 -4.36 -13.87 -0.68
C SER A 260 -3.06 -14.48 -0.13
N PRO A 261 -2.88 -15.81 -0.23
CA PRO A 261 -1.70 -16.51 0.25
C PRO A 261 -0.37 -15.85 -0.17
N ARG A 262 0.59 -15.78 0.76
CA ARG A 262 1.88 -15.07 0.62
C ARG A 262 3.09 -15.98 0.61
N GLU A 263 2.91 -17.28 0.82
CA GLU A 263 3.97 -18.26 1.06
C GLU A 263 4.94 -18.39 -0.12
N ARG A 264 4.48 -18.15 -1.35
CA ARG A 264 5.34 -18.14 -2.54
C ARG A 264 6.23 -16.88 -2.63
N TRP A 265 5.79 -15.77 -2.04
CA TRP A 265 6.54 -14.51 -2.01
C TRP A 265 7.62 -14.50 -0.94
N TRP A 266 7.47 -15.34 0.09
CA TRP A 266 8.42 -15.38 1.20
C TRP A 266 9.67 -16.19 0.87
N PRO A 267 10.84 -15.81 1.44
CA PRO A 267 12.06 -16.60 1.31
C PRO A 267 12.05 -17.89 2.15
N PHE A 268 11.03 -18.08 3.01
CA PHE A 268 10.94 -19.16 4.00
C PHE A 268 9.58 -19.88 3.92
N VAL A 269 9.43 -20.95 4.69
CA VAL A 269 8.13 -21.60 4.95
C VAL A 269 7.71 -21.28 6.39
N PRO A 270 6.52 -20.70 6.62
CA PRO A 270 6.07 -20.35 7.96
C PRO A 270 5.88 -21.62 8.81
N ASP A 271 6.43 -21.62 10.03
CA ASP A 271 6.27 -22.71 10.99
C ASP A 271 6.33 -22.19 12.42
N LEU A 272 5.16 -22.03 13.05
CA LEU A 272 5.01 -21.62 14.44
C LEU A 272 4.72 -22.80 15.38
N SER A 273 4.88 -24.06 14.93
CA SER A 273 4.59 -25.24 15.76
C SER A 273 5.38 -25.26 17.07
N ASN A 274 6.59 -24.71 17.07
CA ASN A 274 7.48 -24.58 18.22
C ASN A 274 7.57 -23.14 18.77
N ALA A 275 6.57 -22.29 18.49
CA ALA A 275 6.54 -20.93 19.02
C ALA A 275 6.47 -20.94 20.55
N ASP A 276 7.34 -20.16 21.20
CA ASP A 276 7.30 -19.90 22.63
C ASP A 276 6.01 -19.12 22.95
N PRO A 277 5.05 -19.68 23.70
CA PRO A 277 3.76 -19.04 23.94
C PRO A 277 3.88 -17.74 24.75
N LYS A 278 5.00 -17.54 25.46
CA LYS A 278 5.29 -16.28 26.18
C LYS A 278 5.73 -15.16 25.23
N ARG A 279 6.15 -15.50 24.01
CA ARG A 279 6.58 -14.54 23.00
C ARG A 279 5.42 -14.07 22.16
N LYS A 280 5.01 -12.82 22.39
CA LYS A 280 3.87 -12.22 21.70
C LYS A 280 4.30 -11.13 20.74
N VAL A 281 3.62 -11.03 19.61
CA VAL A 281 3.79 -9.94 18.65
C VAL A 281 2.46 -9.24 18.46
N PHE A 282 2.42 -7.96 18.80
CA PHE A 282 1.28 -7.09 18.55
C PHE A 282 1.66 -5.99 17.57
N ALA A 283 0.69 -5.41 16.86
CA ALA A 283 0.89 -4.17 16.13
C ALA A 283 -0.04 -3.08 16.66
N TYR A 284 0.43 -1.84 16.69
CA TYR A 284 -0.42 -0.71 17.07
C TYR A 284 -1.32 -0.33 15.89
N TYR A 285 -2.62 -0.53 16.02
CA TYR A 285 -3.62 -0.18 15.01
C TYR A 285 -4.18 1.21 15.31
N PHE A 286 -4.03 2.13 14.36
CA PHE A 286 -4.54 3.49 14.46
C PHE A 286 -5.82 3.65 13.60
N PRO A 287 -7.02 3.70 14.21
CA PRO A 287 -8.30 3.63 13.51
C PRO A 287 -8.53 4.67 12.40
N PRO A 288 -8.10 5.95 12.52
CA PRO A 288 -8.41 6.96 11.53
C PRO A 288 -7.90 6.65 10.12
N PHE A 289 -6.89 5.78 10.02
CA PHE A 289 -6.17 5.51 8.78
C PHE A 289 -6.22 4.04 8.33
N GLY A 290 -7.30 3.31 8.65
CA GLY A 290 -7.52 1.94 8.19
C GLY A 290 -7.56 1.76 6.67
N ALA A 291 -7.70 0.51 6.20
CA ALA A 291 -7.63 0.17 4.78
C ALA A 291 -8.68 0.85 3.88
N GLY A 292 -9.75 1.36 4.49
CA GLY A 292 -10.72 2.20 3.79
C GLY A 292 -11.60 1.42 2.81
N ARG A 293 -11.94 0.17 3.11
CA ARG A 293 -13.01 -0.55 2.42
C ARG A 293 -14.32 0.20 2.58
N MET A 294 -15.02 0.33 1.47
CA MET A 294 -16.24 1.11 1.32
C MET A 294 -17.38 0.23 0.81
N ASP A 295 -18.60 0.73 1.00
CA ASP A 295 -19.84 0.21 0.42
C ASP A 295 -20.08 0.70 -1.03
N GLY A 296 -19.05 1.26 -1.65
CA GLY A 296 -19.00 1.79 -3.01
C GLY A 296 -17.54 1.94 -3.45
N ASP A 297 -17.28 2.53 -4.62
CA ASP A 297 -15.93 2.58 -5.17
C ASP A 297 -14.91 3.22 -4.19
N PRO A 298 -13.83 2.51 -3.79
CA PRO A 298 -12.85 3.03 -2.85
C PRO A 298 -12.06 4.21 -3.41
N THR A 299 -11.88 4.30 -4.73
CA THR A 299 -11.23 5.44 -5.38
C THR A 299 -12.06 6.69 -5.24
N LEU A 300 -13.40 6.58 -5.17
CA LEU A 300 -14.27 7.71 -4.86
C LEU A 300 -14.34 8.04 -3.36
N GLY A 301 -13.64 7.30 -2.48
CA GLY A 301 -13.70 7.45 -1.03
C GLY A 301 -12.81 8.58 -0.46
N TRP A 302 -13.20 9.12 0.72
CA TRP A 302 -12.47 10.21 1.38
C TRP A 302 -10.99 9.92 1.62
N ALA A 303 -10.62 8.68 2.01
CA ALA A 303 -9.23 8.29 2.26
C ALA A 303 -8.38 8.41 0.99
N PHE A 304 -8.89 7.91 -0.14
CA PHE A 304 -8.22 8.01 -1.44
C PHE A 304 -8.00 9.47 -1.82
N TRP A 305 -8.99 10.36 -1.66
CA TRP A 305 -8.86 11.78 -2.05
C TRP A 305 -8.07 12.65 -1.08
N SER A 306 -8.49 12.68 0.19
CA SER A 306 -8.02 13.68 1.14
C SER A 306 -6.59 13.45 1.60
N TRP A 307 -6.14 12.18 1.59
CA TRP A 307 -4.80 11.87 2.07
C TRP A 307 -3.75 12.20 1.01
N GLN A 308 -4.03 11.92 -0.26
CA GLN A 308 -3.08 12.11 -1.34
C GLN A 308 -3.27 13.44 -2.09
N ASN A 309 -4.01 14.42 -1.55
CA ASN A 309 -4.15 15.73 -2.19
C ASN A 309 -3.61 16.87 -1.31
N LEU A 310 -3.07 17.88 -1.98
CA LEU A 310 -2.44 19.10 -1.45
C LEU A 310 -3.33 20.33 -1.52
N ALA A 311 -4.53 20.20 -2.08
CA ALA A 311 -5.40 21.33 -2.28
C ALA A 311 -5.72 22.03 -0.94
N TYR A 312 -5.14 23.22 -0.77
CA TYR A 312 -5.24 24.11 0.39
C TYR A 312 -6.69 24.41 0.79
N ASP A 313 -7.60 24.41 -0.19
CA ASP A 313 -9.04 24.63 -0.06
C ASP A 313 -9.82 23.36 0.31
N LEU A 314 -9.25 22.15 0.11
CA LEU A 314 -9.89 20.88 0.47
C LEU A 314 -9.64 20.46 1.92
N ASP A 315 -8.45 20.73 2.47
CA ASP A 315 -8.17 20.50 3.91
C ASP A 315 -7.23 21.58 4.51
N PRO A 316 -7.80 22.62 5.16
CA PRO A 316 -7.02 23.68 5.80
C PRO A 316 -6.02 23.19 6.86
N ARG A 317 -6.20 21.98 7.41
CA ARG A 317 -5.28 21.39 8.41
C ARG A 317 -3.93 21.00 7.81
N ARG A 318 -3.85 20.94 6.49
CA ARG A 318 -2.68 20.58 5.70
C ARG A 318 -2.09 21.76 4.93
N ARG A 319 -2.58 22.97 5.16
CA ARG A 319 -2.05 24.19 4.52
C ARG A 319 -0.55 24.40 4.79
N ASP A 320 -0.05 23.89 5.92
CA ASP A 320 1.36 24.01 6.31
C ASP A 320 2.13 22.70 6.03
N ALA A 321 1.48 21.69 5.44
CA ALA A 321 2.11 20.43 5.06
C ALA A 321 2.95 20.63 3.79
N GLY A 322 4.18 20.14 3.80
CA GLY A 322 5.10 20.29 2.67
C GLY A 322 4.79 19.44 1.44
N CYS A 323 3.88 18.47 1.56
CA CYS A 323 3.51 17.52 0.49
C CYS A 323 2.20 16.78 0.81
N LYS A 324 1.75 15.94 -0.14
CA LYS A 324 0.66 14.95 0.02
C LYS A 324 1.05 13.86 1.03
N MET A 325 0.09 13.09 1.56
CA MET A 325 0.44 11.78 2.12
C MET A 325 1.06 10.94 1.02
N GLN A 326 2.22 10.36 1.28
CA GLN A 326 3.03 9.72 0.25
C GLN A 326 2.57 8.28 -0.08
N TYR A 327 1.67 7.72 0.74
CA TYR A 327 1.21 6.34 0.63
C TYR A 327 -0.06 6.12 1.45
N ILE A 328 -0.85 5.13 1.05
CA ILE A 328 -2.08 4.67 1.71
C ILE A 328 -2.17 3.14 1.62
N ALA A 329 -3.12 2.53 2.33
CA ALA A 329 -3.37 1.10 2.23
C ALA A 329 -3.70 0.68 0.79
N ILE A 330 -3.31 -0.54 0.41
CA ILE A 330 -3.72 -1.09 -0.89
C ILE A 330 -5.26 -1.07 -0.96
N PRO A 331 -5.87 -0.49 -1.99
CA PRO A 331 -7.33 -0.41 -2.10
C PRO A 331 -7.99 -1.79 -2.01
N ARG A 332 -9.19 -1.81 -1.44
CA ARG A 332 -9.99 -3.04 -1.27
C ARG A 332 -11.14 -3.05 -2.26
N VAL A 333 -11.48 -4.23 -2.79
CA VAL A 333 -12.68 -4.39 -3.61
C VAL A 333 -13.92 -4.03 -2.76
N PRO A 334 -14.83 -3.18 -3.26
CA PRO A 334 -15.93 -2.66 -2.44
C PRO A 334 -16.99 -3.71 -2.14
N ASP A 335 -17.70 -3.53 -1.02
CA ASP A 335 -18.90 -4.31 -0.71
C ASP A 335 -20.13 -3.58 -1.26
N LEU A 336 -20.66 -4.03 -2.40
CA LEU A 336 -21.77 -3.36 -3.08
C LEU A 336 -23.14 -3.57 -2.41
N SER A 337 -23.17 -4.04 -1.15
CA SER A 337 -24.39 -4.19 -0.35
C SER A 337 -25.05 -2.85 0.01
N GLY A 338 -24.31 -1.74 -0.06
CA GLY A 338 -24.76 -0.43 0.41
C GLY A 338 -24.74 -0.27 1.94
N ASP A 339 -24.15 -1.23 2.66
CA ASP A 339 -23.97 -1.19 4.11
C ASP A 339 -22.50 -0.95 4.47
N LYS A 340 -22.16 0.31 4.72
CA LYS A 340 -20.81 0.70 5.20
C LYS A 340 -20.35 -0.02 6.47
N TYR A 341 -21.27 -0.48 7.34
CA TYR A 341 -20.89 -1.17 8.58
C TYR A 341 -20.47 -2.61 8.27
N ARG A 342 -21.18 -3.28 7.37
CA ARG A 342 -20.76 -4.57 6.81
C ARG A 342 -19.44 -4.46 6.08
N ALA A 343 -19.25 -3.45 5.22
CA ALA A 343 -17.98 -3.21 4.54
C ALA A 343 -16.82 -3.07 5.54
N LYS A 344 -17.04 -2.35 6.66
CA LYS A 344 -16.05 -2.20 7.73
C LYS A 344 -15.82 -3.49 8.52
N GLU A 345 -16.86 -4.29 8.74
CA GLU A 345 -16.72 -5.60 9.38
C GLU A 345 -15.81 -6.52 8.56
N ILE A 346 -16.01 -6.59 7.24
CA ILE A 346 -15.16 -7.43 6.39
C ILE A 346 -13.72 -6.89 6.36
N GLU A 347 -13.52 -5.57 6.32
CA GLU A 347 -12.18 -4.99 6.46
C GLU A 347 -11.50 -5.47 7.74
N MET A 348 -12.16 -5.40 8.90
CA MET A 348 -11.53 -5.83 10.15
C MET A 348 -11.22 -7.33 10.19
N GLN A 349 -12.03 -8.16 9.50
CA GLN A 349 -11.71 -9.59 9.30
C GLN A 349 -10.46 -9.77 8.43
N GLU A 350 -10.29 -8.95 7.39
CA GLU A 350 -9.08 -8.95 6.56
C GLU A 350 -7.84 -8.54 7.37
N GLU A 351 -7.95 -7.51 8.21
CA GLU A 351 -6.84 -7.05 9.05
C GLU A 351 -6.41 -8.13 10.07
N VAL A 352 -7.36 -8.82 10.70
CA VAL A 352 -7.07 -9.97 11.58
C VAL A 352 -6.40 -11.10 10.79
N LYS A 353 -6.89 -11.42 9.58
CA LYS A 353 -6.30 -12.46 8.73
C LYS A 353 -4.87 -12.10 8.31
N LEU A 354 -4.60 -10.85 7.93
CA LEU A 354 -3.24 -10.37 7.64
C LEU A 354 -2.32 -10.51 8.85
N GLY A 355 -2.79 -10.12 10.05
CA GLY A 355 -2.05 -10.30 11.29
C GLY A 355 -1.72 -11.77 11.58
N GLN A 356 -2.70 -12.67 11.43
CA GLN A 356 -2.49 -14.11 11.59
C GLN A 356 -1.50 -14.68 10.58
N MET A 357 -1.58 -14.26 9.31
CA MET A 357 -0.62 -14.66 8.27
C MET A 357 0.81 -14.24 8.64
N MET A 358 1.00 -13.03 9.17
CA MET A 358 2.31 -12.57 9.66
C MET A 358 2.81 -13.35 10.89
N GLY A 359 1.92 -14.04 11.61
CA GLY A 359 2.21 -14.76 12.85
C GLY A 359 2.02 -13.92 14.12
N MET A 360 1.35 -12.77 14.00
CA MET A 360 1.01 -11.88 15.12
C MET A 360 -0.03 -12.54 16.05
N ASP A 361 -0.01 -12.12 17.31
CA ASP A 361 -0.97 -12.54 18.33
C ASP A 361 -2.14 -11.55 18.47
N GLY A 362 -1.99 -10.31 17.97
CA GLY A 362 -3.05 -9.33 18.08
C GLY A 362 -2.74 -7.92 17.62
N PHE A 363 -3.69 -7.03 17.86
CA PHE A 363 -3.50 -5.58 17.76
C PHE A 363 -3.56 -4.90 19.13
N ILE A 364 -2.87 -3.78 19.28
CA ILE A 364 -3.19 -2.77 20.28
C ILE A 364 -4.00 -1.68 19.58
N MET A 365 -5.22 -1.41 20.04
CA MET A 365 -6.20 -0.61 19.28
C MET A 365 -6.75 0.55 20.10
N ASP A 366 -6.75 1.76 19.53
CA ASP A 366 -7.28 2.93 20.22
C ASP A 366 -8.81 2.90 20.36
N PHE A 367 -9.27 3.28 21.54
CA PHE A 367 -10.66 3.60 21.88
C PHE A 367 -10.72 4.94 22.62
N ASN A 368 -11.84 5.65 22.53
CA ASN A 368 -12.00 6.94 23.21
C ASN A 368 -13.31 7.02 23.99
N HIS A 369 -13.29 7.65 25.15
CA HIS A 369 -14.51 7.96 25.93
C HIS A 369 -15.46 8.89 25.18
N LYS A 370 -14.96 9.73 24.28
CA LYS A 370 -15.80 10.55 23.41
C LYS A 370 -16.63 9.68 22.47
N THR A 371 -17.92 9.98 22.40
CA THR A 371 -18.92 9.29 21.55
C THR A 371 -19.76 10.29 20.74
N ALA A 372 -19.26 11.51 20.53
CA ALA A 372 -19.93 12.51 19.70
C ALA A 372 -19.25 12.63 18.33
N GLY A 373 -20.06 12.82 17.28
CA GLY A 373 -19.57 13.05 15.92
C GLY A 373 -18.68 11.92 15.40
N GLY A 374 -17.52 12.27 14.83
CA GLY A 374 -16.57 11.31 14.24
C GLY A 374 -16.02 10.28 15.22
N TRP A 375 -16.08 10.53 16.53
CA TRP A 375 -15.64 9.57 17.54
C TRP A 375 -16.51 8.31 17.63
N ASN A 376 -17.79 8.38 17.23
CA ASN A 376 -18.61 7.18 17.11
C ASN A 376 -18.10 6.25 16.02
N TRP A 377 -17.74 6.81 14.87
CA TRP A 377 -17.15 6.03 13.79
C TRP A 377 -15.80 5.44 14.21
N PHE A 378 -14.94 6.24 14.85
CA PHE A 378 -13.66 5.80 15.41
C PHE A 378 -13.82 4.58 16.33
N ASN A 379 -14.68 4.67 17.34
CA ASN A 379 -14.91 3.58 18.29
C ASN A 379 -15.59 2.37 17.64
N MET A 380 -16.47 2.58 16.66
CA MET A 380 -17.13 1.49 15.93
C MET A 380 -16.12 0.65 15.14
N ILE A 381 -15.10 1.26 14.53
CA ILE A 381 -14.01 0.50 13.87
C ILE A 381 -13.33 -0.42 14.89
N GLY A 382 -13.03 0.09 16.08
CA GLY A 382 -12.47 -0.72 17.17
C GLY A 382 -13.40 -1.85 17.63
N ASP A 383 -14.70 -1.59 17.73
CA ASP A 383 -15.71 -2.61 18.05
C ASP A 383 -15.71 -3.73 16.98
N LYS A 384 -15.60 -3.38 15.69
CA LYS A 384 -15.52 -4.37 14.61
C LYS A 384 -14.23 -5.16 14.60
N LEU A 385 -13.12 -4.57 15.02
CA LEU A 385 -11.86 -5.30 15.19
C LEU A 385 -11.93 -6.29 16.36
N LEU A 386 -12.55 -5.88 17.46
CA LEU A 386 -12.86 -6.75 18.59
C LEU A 386 -13.79 -7.91 18.19
N ASP A 387 -14.84 -7.65 17.40
CA ASP A 387 -15.73 -8.68 16.84
C ASP A 387 -14.95 -9.66 15.96
N ALA A 388 -14.09 -9.17 15.07
CA ALA A 388 -13.27 -10.00 14.17
C ALA A 388 -12.28 -10.88 14.94
N ALA A 389 -11.61 -10.33 15.95
CA ALA A 389 -10.68 -11.08 16.81
C ALA A 389 -11.41 -12.17 17.61
N ALA A 390 -12.61 -11.88 18.14
CA ALA A 390 -13.41 -12.85 18.88
C ALA A 390 -13.74 -14.11 18.06
N LYS A 391 -13.92 -13.97 16.74
CA LYS A 391 -14.19 -15.09 15.81
C LYS A 391 -12.98 -16.02 15.59
N THR A 392 -11.82 -15.72 16.18
CA THR A 392 -10.61 -16.54 16.06
C THR A 392 -10.41 -17.52 17.22
N ASP A 393 -11.36 -17.59 18.15
CA ASP A 393 -11.32 -18.45 19.34
C ASP A 393 -10.02 -18.29 20.15
N GLY A 394 -9.58 -17.04 20.34
CA GLY A 394 -8.39 -16.69 21.12
C GLY A 394 -7.05 -16.86 20.40
N LYS A 395 -7.05 -17.26 19.12
CA LYS A 395 -5.81 -17.31 18.30
C LYS A 395 -5.30 -15.92 17.92
N PHE A 396 -6.17 -14.92 17.97
CA PHE A 396 -5.86 -13.52 17.74
C PHE A 396 -6.68 -12.67 18.71
N SER A 397 -6.13 -11.58 19.22
CA SER A 397 -6.81 -10.75 20.22
C SER A 397 -6.51 -9.27 20.06
N VAL A 398 -7.26 -8.42 20.77
CA VAL A 398 -7.03 -6.98 20.81
C VAL A 398 -6.71 -6.54 22.24
N ILE A 399 -5.64 -5.78 22.43
CA ILE A 399 -5.42 -5.00 23.65
C ILE A 399 -6.06 -3.63 23.44
N PRO A 400 -7.19 -3.30 24.09
CA PRO A 400 -7.80 -1.99 23.95
C PRO A 400 -6.92 -0.91 24.61
N ALA A 401 -6.49 0.06 23.80
CA ALA A 401 -5.83 1.28 24.23
C ALA A 401 -6.89 2.37 24.49
N ILE A 402 -7.37 2.49 25.73
CA ILE A 402 -8.58 3.25 26.04
C ILE A 402 -8.22 4.64 26.57
N TYR A 403 -8.55 5.67 25.81
CA TYR A 403 -8.27 7.05 26.16
C TYR A 403 -9.43 7.71 26.92
N SER A 404 -9.07 8.35 28.03
CA SER A 404 -9.92 9.22 28.83
C SER A 404 -10.06 10.63 28.23
N SER A 405 -10.96 11.43 28.80
CA SER A 405 -10.86 12.89 28.66
C SER A 405 -9.62 13.39 29.40
N SER A 406 -8.93 14.37 28.81
CA SER A 406 -7.72 14.91 29.41
C SER A 406 -7.66 16.43 29.27
N SER A 407 -7.18 17.08 30.33
CA SER A 407 -6.97 18.52 30.45
C SER A 407 -5.56 18.97 30.04
N GLY A 408 -4.65 18.04 29.73
CA GLY A 408 -3.25 18.34 29.40
C GLY A 408 -2.53 17.17 28.71
N SER A 409 -1.53 17.48 27.89
CA SER A 409 -0.63 16.48 27.30
C SER A 409 0.73 16.57 27.99
N GLY A 410 1.12 15.54 28.72
CA GLY A 410 2.38 15.48 29.45
C GLY A 410 2.74 14.06 29.89
N VAL A 411 3.84 13.94 30.62
CA VAL A 411 4.47 12.67 31.02
C VAL A 411 4.56 12.50 32.54
N ASN A 412 3.87 13.35 33.30
CA ASN A 412 3.90 13.39 34.76
C ASN A 412 2.51 13.38 35.40
N GLY A 413 1.53 12.72 34.76
CA GLY A 413 0.18 12.61 35.31
C GLY A 413 -0.71 13.85 35.08
N GLU A 414 -0.35 14.73 34.16
CA GLU A 414 -1.10 15.97 33.90
C GLU A 414 -2.55 15.72 33.46
N ALA A 415 -2.88 14.53 32.95
CA ALA A 415 -4.26 14.17 32.61
C ALA A 415 -5.13 13.79 33.81
N ASP A 416 -4.58 13.59 35.01
CA ASP A 416 -5.35 13.17 36.20
C ASP A 416 -6.50 14.14 36.52
N ALA A 417 -6.31 15.44 36.26
CA ALA A 417 -7.34 16.46 36.46
C ALA A 417 -8.47 16.42 35.42
N GLY A 418 -8.26 15.78 34.26
CA GLY A 418 -9.21 15.74 33.15
C GLY A 418 -10.21 14.58 33.20
N CYS A 419 -9.93 13.56 34.00
CA CYS A 419 -10.79 12.40 34.22
C CYS A 419 -10.39 11.73 35.53
N THR A 420 -11.34 11.53 36.45
CA THR A 420 -11.07 10.79 37.70
C THR A 420 -10.98 9.28 37.45
N PRO A 421 -10.29 8.50 38.31
CA PRO A 421 -10.24 7.04 38.19
C PRO A 421 -11.62 6.38 38.18
N GLN A 422 -12.58 6.93 38.95
CA GLN A 422 -13.96 6.45 38.99
C GLN A 422 -14.68 6.69 37.66
N GLN A 423 -14.64 7.91 37.15
CA GLN A 423 -15.20 8.22 35.83
C GLN A 423 -14.62 7.31 34.75
N TYR A 424 -13.33 7.00 34.83
CA TYR A 424 -12.68 6.14 33.86
C TYR A 424 -13.12 4.67 33.94
N ALA A 425 -13.11 4.10 35.15
CA ALA A 425 -13.44 2.71 35.41
C ALA A 425 -14.92 2.41 35.14
N GLU A 426 -15.82 3.34 35.48
CA GLU A 426 -17.27 3.20 35.29
C GLU A 426 -17.74 3.56 33.87
N HIS A 427 -16.85 4.12 33.02
CA HIS A 427 -17.23 4.52 31.68
C HIS A 427 -17.68 3.31 30.83
N GLU A 428 -18.83 3.43 30.15
CA GLU A 428 -19.41 2.36 29.33
C GLU A 428 -18.39 1.80 28.32
N ARG A 429 -17.65 2.68 27.63
CA ARG A 429 -16.59 2.29 26.70
C ARG A 429 -15.51 1.41 27.34
N THR A 430 -15.04 1.79 28.54
CA THR A 430 -14.04 1.01 29.27
C THR A 430 -14.58 -0.39 29.54
N LEU A 431 -15.77 -0.47 30.16
CA LEU A 431 -16.40 -1.75 30.51
C LEU A 431 -16.70 -2.60 29.27
N LYS A 432 -17.19 -2.00 28.18
CA LYS A 432 -17.50 -2.70 26.92
C LYS A 432 -16.24 -3.34 26.32
N CYS A 433 -15.16 -2.58 26.20
CA CYS A 433 -13.91 -3.11 25.65
C CYS A 433 -13.34 -4.23 26.52
N LEU A 434 -13.27 -4.04 27.85
CA LEU A 434 -12.66 -5.03 28.75
C LEU A 434 -13.47 -6.33 28.88
N LYS A 435 -14.80 -6.27 28.75
CA LYS A 435 -15.68 -7.46 28.78
C LYS A 435 -15.75 -8.19 27.44
N HIS A 436 -15.26 -7.59 26.35
CA HIS A 436 -15.42 -8.14 25.01
C HIS A 436 -14.64 -9.47 24.84
N PRO A 437 -15.21 -10.50 24.21
CA PRO A 437 -14.53 -11.79 24.00
C PRO A 437 -13.26 -11.71 23.14
N GLY A 438 -13.17 -10.72 22.25
CA GLY A 438 -11.98 -10.46 21.43
C GLY A 438 -10.82 -9.76 22.16
N THR A 439 -11.01 -9.37 23.43
CA THR A 439 -9.98 -8.69 24.21
C THR A 439 -8.93 -9.69 24.71
N PHE A 440 -7.65 -9.32 24.56
CA PHE A 440 -6.54 -10.13 25.06
C PHE A 440 -6.62 -10.27 26.58
N LYS A 441 -6.46 -11.49 27.06
CA LYS A 441 -6.43 -11.80 28.49
C LYS A 441 -5.06 -12.34 28.86
N ASN A 442 -4.56 -11.92 30.02
CA ASN A 442 -3.33 -12.48 30.56
C ASN A 442 -3.57 -13.90 31.11
N GLU A 443 -2.52 -14.49 31.66
CA GLU A 443 -2.51 -15.85 32.22
C GLU A 443 -3.50 -16.03 33.38
N ASP A 444 -3.83 -14.97 34.11
CA ASP A 444 -4.83 -14.95 35.20
C ASP A 444 -6.28 -14.75 34.69
N GLY A 445 -6.46 -14.65 33.37
CA GLY A 445 -7.77 -14.36 32.75
C GLY A 445 -8.22 -12.91 32.84
N LYS A 446 -7.36 -11.97 33.30
CA LYS A 446 -7.66 -10.53 33.36
C LYS A 446 -7.56 -9.91 31.97
N ALA A 447 -8.50 -9.03 31.63
CA ALA A 447 -8.41 -8.26 30.40
C ALA A 447 -7.19 -7.33 30.43
N VAL A 448 -6.31 -7.43 29.44
CA VAL A 448 -5.17 -6.53 29.33
C VAL A 448 -5.60 -5.28 28.58
N MET A 449 -5.23 -4.12 29.11
CA MET A 449 -5.53 -2.83 28.53
C MET A 449 -4.28 -1.96 28.46
N SER A 450 -4.35 -0.93 27.63
CA SER A 450 -3.23 -0.03 27.38
C SER A 450 -3.69 1.42 27.23
N MET A 451 -2.73 2.33 27.09
CA MET A 451 -2.91 3.67 26.54
C MET A 451 -1.54 4.17 26.06
N TRP A 452 -1.37 4.59 24.81
CA TRP A 452 -0.12 5.26 24.43
C TRP A 452 0.06 6.52 25.27
N LEU A 453 1.30 6.79 25.66
CA LEU A 453 1.65 7.79 26.66
C LEU A 453 0.97 7.46 28.00
N THR A 454 1.19 6.24 28.52
CA THR A 454 0.53 5.79 29.76
C THR A 454 0.80 6.73 30.94
N GLU A 455 2.00 7.31 30.99
CA GLU A 455 2.47 8.29 31.98
C GLU A 455 1.76 9.65 31.92
N ARG A 456 0.85 9.84 30.95
CA ARG A 456 -0.07 10.98 30.96
C ARG A 456 -0.98 10.98 32.18
N HIS A 457 -1.25 9.80 32.74
CA HIS A 457 -1.88 9.61 34.04
C HIS A 457 -0.88 9.10 35.07
N SER A 458 -1.02 9.49 36.34
CA SER A 458 -0.08 9.06 37.37
C SER A 458 -0.23 7.58 37.73
N PRO A 459 0.80 6.90 38.28
CA PRO A 459 0.68 5.54 38.79
C PRO A 459 -0.44 5.39 39.83
N LYS A 460 -0.64 6.41 40.68
CA LYS A 460 -1.73 6.43 41.67
C LYS A 460 -3.10 6.41 40.99
N TRP A 461 -3.27 7.21 39.94
CA TRP A 461 -4.51 7.24 39.18
C TRP A 461 -4.80 5.87 38.55
N TRP A 462 -3.79 5.25 37.94
CA TRP A 462 -3.92 3.92 37.34
C TRP A 462 -4.25 2.84 38.36
N SER A 463 -3.56 2.83 39.51
CA SER A 463 -3.84 1.90 40.61
C SER A 463 -5.30 1.98 41.04
N GLN A 464 -5.82 3.20 41.23
CA GLN A 464 -7.21 3.42 41.63
C GLN A 464 -8.21 2.97 40.55
N SER A 465 -7.91 3.22 39.27
CA SER A 465 -8.75 2.76 38.16
C SER A 465 -8.83 1.23 38.11
N LEU A 466 -7.70 0.53 38.29
CA LEU A 466 -7.63 -0.94 38.31
C LEU A 466 -8.39 -1.52 39.52
N ASP A 467 -8.24 -0.93 40.71
CA ASP A 467 -8.97 -1.34 41.91
C ASP A 467 -10.49 -1.19 41.74
N LEU A 468 -10.94 -0.12 41.09
CA LEU A 468 -12.36 0.13 40.83
C LEU A 468 -12.92 -0.85 39.80
N LEU A 469 -12.17 -1.16 38.74
CA LEU A 469 -12.53 -2.18 37.77
C LEU A 469 -12.64 -3.58 38.42
N GLN A 470 -11.70 -3.92 39.30
CA GLN A 470 -11.74 -5.16 40.09
C GLN A 470 -13.00 -5.23 40.97
N LYS A 471 -13.36 -4.16 41.67
CA LYS A 471 -14.58 -4.08 42.49
C LYS A 471 -15.87 -4.20 41.67
N GLN A 472 -15.83 -3.78 40.41
CA GLN A 472 -16.95 -3.90 39.46
C GLN A 472 -17.02 -5.27 38.77
N GLY A 473 -16.16 -6.23 39.13
CA GLY A 473 -16.14 -7.56 38.53
C GLY A 473 -15.50 -7.61 37.13
N VAL A 474 -14.71 -6.61 36.76
CA VAL A 474 -13.99 -6.54 35.48
C VAL A 474 -12.49 -6.40 35.74
N PRO A 475 -11.85 -7.44 36.31
CA PRO A 475 -10.44 -7.36 36.65
C PRO A 475 -9.60 -7.10 35.39
N ALA A 476 -8.73 -6.10 35.45
CA ALA A 476 -7.90 -5.67 34.34
C ALA A 476 -6.41 -5.64 34.70
N ALA A 477 -5.57 -5.71 33.68
CA ALA A 477 -4.12 -5.66 33.77
C ALA A 477 -3.58 -4.56 32.84
N LEU A 478 -2.63 -3.75 33.30
CA LEU A 478 -2.12 -2.61 32.55
C LEU A 478 -0.85 -2.95 31.79
N PHE A 479 -0.94 -2.98 30.46
CA PHE A 479 0.23 -2.92 29.58
C PHE A 479 0.57 -1.44 29.32
N THR A 480 1.70 -1.00 29.84
CA THR A 480 2.14 0.40 29.73
C THR A 480 2.86 0.65 28.40
N GLN A 481 2.60 1.78 27.77
CA GLN A 481 3.25 2.24 26.55
C GLN A 481 3.82 3.63 26.75
N PHE A 482 5.11 3.69 27.05
CA PHE A 482 5.84 4.90 27.33
C PHE A 482 6.25 5.63 26.07
N ASN A 483 6.29 6.96 26.15
CA ASN A 483 6.94 7.83 25.15
C ASN A 483 8.06 8.67 25.78
N SER A 484 8.34 8.45 27.06
CA SER A 484 9.39 9.10 27.82
C SER A 484 10.43 8.10 28.36
N MET A 485 11.60 8.64 28.68
CA MET A 485 12.71 7.87 29.26
C MET A 485 12.61 7.68 30.79
N GLY A 486 11.68 8.38 31.45
CA GLY A 486 11.49 8.39 32.91
C GLY A 486 10.24 7.61 33.34
N LYS A 487 9.97 7.52 34.66
CA LYS A 487 8.76 6.93 35.27
C LYS A 487 8.64 5.40 35.32
N ILE A 488 9.51 4.65 34.66
CA ILE A 488 9.45 3.17 34.62
C ILE A 488 9.34 2.54 36.02
N LYS A 489 10.20 2.95 36.96
CA LYS A 489 10.21 2.44 38.34
C LYS A 489 8.90 2.71 39.08
N GLU A 490 8.28 3.86 38.85
CA GLU A 490 7.04 4.27 39.53
C GLU A 490 5.84 3.44 39.05
N PHE A 491 5.87 2.98 37.80
CA PHE A 491 4.83 2.11 37.22
C PHE A 491 5.04 0.62 37.49
N SER A 492 6.24 0.19 37.88
CA SER A 492 6.60 -1.20 38.15
C SER A 492 5.58 -1.97 39.01
N PRO A 493 5.04 -1.41 40.12
CA PRO A 493 4.11 -2.16 40.98
C PRO A 493 2.73 -2.42 40.37
N ILE A 494 2.36 -1.73 39.28
CA ILE A 494 1.02 -1.78 38.69
C ILE A 494 1.00 -2.25 37.23
N ALA A 495 2.16 -2.30 36.58
CA ALA A 495 2.29 -2.71 35.19
C ALA A 495 2.31 -4.24 35.09
N TYR A 496 1.41 -4.81 34.30
CA TYR A 496 1.52 -6.20 33.85
C TYR A 496 2.68 -6.35 32.86
N GLY A 497 2.83 -5.40 31.96
CA GLY A 497 3.95 -5.31 31.03
C GLY A 497 4.28 -3.88 30.66
N MET A 498 5.45 -3.69 30.08
CA MET A 498 5.93 -2.38 29.65
C MET A 498 6.41 -2.41 28.21
N GLY A 499 6.16 -1.34 27.49
CA GLY A 499 6.69 -1.07 26.16
C GLY A 499 7.02 0.42 26.00
N HIS A 500 7.82 0.74 24.99
CA HIS A 500 8.18 2.11 24.66
C HIS A 500 7.92 2.37 23.19
N TRP A 501 7.58 3.60 22.81
CA TRP A 501 7.29 3.98 21.42
C TRP A 501 8.46 3.73 20.47
N GLY A 502 9.68 3.78 21.00
CA GLY A 502 10.93 3.30 20.40
C GLY A 502 11.73 4.37 19.66
N PRO A 503 12.94 4.02 19.18
CA PRO A 503 13.69 4.86 18.24
C PRO A 503 13.06 4.82 16.84
N ARG A 504 13.44 5.75 16.00
CA ARG A 504 13.08 5.88 14.57
C ARG A 504 14.28 5.70 13.63
N ALA A 505 15.48 5.60 14.18
CA ALA A 505 16.74 5.35 13.49
C ALA A 505 17.35 4.00 13.94
N PRO A 506 18.35 3.45 13.23
CA PRO A 506 18.96 2.16 13.57
C PRO A 506 19.97 2.30 14.72
N THR A 507 19.48 2.71 15.88
CA THR A 507 20.31 3.26 16.96
C THR A 507 19.96 2.67 18.31
N ASP A 508 20.93 2.70 19.22
CA ASP A 508 20.71 2.22 20.59
C ASP A 508 20.11 3.36 21.43
N TYR A 509 18.93 3.12 22.01
CA TYR A 509 18.20 4.13 22.77
C TYR A 509 18.16 3.86 24.29
N GLY A 510 18.77 2.77 24.77
CA GLY A 510 19.02 2.47 26.19
C GLY A 510 17.80 2.13 27.06
N TRP A 511 16.59 2.55 26.69
CA TRP A 511 15.37 2.40 27.49
C TRP A 511 15.07 0.95 27.86
N TYR A 512 15.18 0.03 26.90
CA TYR A 512 14.85 -1.38 27.13
C TYR A 512 15.69 -1.98 28.25
N LYS A 513 17.00 -1.69 28.27
CA LYS A 513 17.90 -2.16 29.33
C LYS A 513 17.55 -1.54 30.69
N ALA A 514 17.16 -0.27 30.70
CA ALA A 514 16.74 0.44 31.91
C ALA A 514 15.41 -0.10 32.46
N ALA A 515 14.50 -0.55 31.61
CA ALA A 515 13.18 -1.04 32.00
C ALA A 515 13.17 -2.50 32.48
N ARG A 516 14.11 -3.32 31.99
CA ARG A 516 14.15 -4.77 32.26
C ARG A 516 14.01 -5.17 33.74
N PRO A 517 14.64 -4.49 34.72
CA PRO A 517 14.51 -4.87 36.14
C PRO A 517 13.14 -4.59 36.76
N TYR A 518 12.24 -3.90 36.06
CA TYR A 518 10.99 -3.35 36.61
C TYR A 518 9.73 -4.03 36.08
N THR A 519 9.85 -5.05 35.23
CA THR A 519 8.70 -5.79 34.72
C THR A 519 9.11 -7.19 34.30
N ASP A 520 8.17 -8.12 34.34
CA ASP A 520 8.35 -9.48 33.82
C ASP A 520 8.02 -9.57 32.32
N VAL A 521 7.16 -8.69 31.81
CA VAL A 521 6.80 -8.61 30.38
C VAL A 521 7.31 -7.29 29.80
N LEU A 522 8.37 -7.35 29.00
CA LEU A 522 8.95 -6.18 28.34
C LEU A 522 8.88 -6.31 26.83
N ALA A 523 8.14 -5.42 26.21
CA ALA A 523 7.95 -5.33 24.77
C ALA A 523 9.02 -4.47 24.10
N TYR A 524 9.56 -4.98 22.98
CA TYR A 524 10.49 -4.25 22.13
C TYR A 524 9.76 -3.58 20.96
N PRO A 525 9.98 -2.28 20.67
CA PRO A 525 9.34 -1.60 19.55
C PRO A 525 9.98 -1.97 18.21
N ILE A 526 9.15 -2.19 17.20
CA ILE A 526 9.56 -2.48 15.83
C ILE A 526 9.06 -1.36 14.92
N VAL A 527 10.00 -0.67 14.26
CA VAL A 527 9.75 0.50 13.41
C VAL A 527 10.48 0.33 12.09
N ALA A 528 9.88 0.82 10.99
CA ALA A 528 10.51 0.80 9.67
C ALA A 528 11.09 2.15 9.23
N GLN A 529 10.34 3.24 9.41
CA GLN A 529 10.72 4.60 9.01
C GLN A 529 9.79 5.61 9.69
N ASP A 530 10.16 6.88 9.81
CA ASP A 530 9.29 7.94 10.33
C ASP A 530 9.27 9.12 9.35
N ALA A 531 8.18 9.25 8.59
CA ALA A 531 7.99 10.25 7.54
C ALA A 531 6.68 11.03 7.76
N ARG A 532 6.79 12.23 8.31
CA ARG A 532 5.65 13.04 8.77
C ARG A 532 5.38 14.19 7.81
N THR A 533 4.53 13.92 6.84
CA THR A 533 4.16 14.86 5.76
C THR A 533 3.58 16.18 6.29
N ARG A 534 2.81 16.15 7.38
CA ARG A 534 2.22 17.36 7.99
C ARG A 534 3.26 18.34 8.52
N GLY A 535 4.38 17.84 9.03
CA GLY A 535 5.46 18.66 9.59
C GLY A 535 6.64 18.85 8.62
N ALA A 536 6.57 18.25 7.43
CA ALA A 536 7.71 18.06 6.54
C ALA A 536 8.94 17.55 7.32
N SER A 537 8.72 16.53 8.16
CA SER A 537 9.74 16.02 9.08
C SER A 537 10.00 14.53 8.87
N LEU A 538 11.26 14.14 8.96
CA LEU A 538 11.70 12.76 8.81
C LEU A 538 12.72 12.43 9.89
N VAL A 539 12.73 11.18 10.37
CA VAL A 539 13.91 10.60 11.02
C VAL A 539 14.47 9.52 10.13
N GLU A 540 15.79 9.56 9.89
CA GLU A 540 16.43 8.69 8.93
C GLU A 540 16.47 7.21 9.38
N ALA A 541 15.88 6.36 8.54
CA ALA A 541 15.76 4.93 8.77
C ALA A 541 16.91 4.11 8.13
N GLN A 542 17.66 4.72 7.21
CA GLN A 542 18.72 4.06 6.44
C GLN A 542 18.17 2.83 5.69
N ASN A 543 17.17 3.06 4.84
CA ASN A 543 16.45 2.05 4.07
C ASN A 543 15.82 0.99 5.00
N SER A 544 16.10 -0.31 4.82
CA SER A 544 15.57 -1.37 5.69
C SER A 544 16.37 -1.57 6.99
N ARG A 545 17.41 -0.78 7.26
CA ARG A 545 18.33 -1.05 8.38
C ARG A 545 17.65 -0.93 9.74
N THR A 546 16.81 0.10 9.96
CA THR A 546 16.10 0.28 11.24
C THR A 546 15.25 -0.94 11.60
N ILE A 547 14.35 -1.38 10.71
CA ILE A 547 13.47 -2.53 10.99
C ILE A 547 14.26 -3.80 11.29
N ARG A 548 15.32 -4.08 10.50
CA ARG A 548 16.16 -5.26 10.71
C ARG A 548 16.89 -5.19 12.05
N LYS A 549 17.47 -4.04 12.39
CA LYS A 549 18.15 -3.86 13.68
C LYS A 549 17.18 -4.05 14.84
N LEU A 550 16.01 -3.42 14.82
CA LEU A 550 15.07 -3.50 15.94
C LEU A 550 14.53 -4.93 16.15
N TRP A 551 14.30 -5.69 15.08
CA TRP A 551 13.99 -7.11 15.20
C TRP A 551 15.16 -7.92 15.77
N MET A 552 16.38 -7.69 15.29
CA MET A 552 17.56 -8.36 15.82
C MET A 552 17.81 -8.02 17.29
N ASP A 553 17.57 -6.77 17.71
CA ASP A 553 17.65 -6.36 19.10
C ASP A 553 16.58 -7.09 19.94
N ALA A 554 15.32 -7.15 19.47
CA ALA A 554 14.26 -7.89 20.15
C ALA A 554 14.62 -9.38 20.34
N ILE A 555 15.21 -10.01 19.32
CA ILE A 555 15.65 -11.42 19.37
C ILE A 555 16.84 -11.60 20.32
N THR A 556 17.90 -10.79 20.17
CA THR A 556 19.17 -10.94 20.90
C THR A 556 19.06 -10.53 22.36
N MET A 557 18.28 -9.48 22.65
CA MET A 557 17.95 -9.05 24.01
C MET A 557 16.89 -9.93 24.66
N LYS A 558 16.40 -10.95 23.93
CA LYS A 558 15.42 -11.94 24.39
C LYS A 558 14.12 -11.29 24.86
N ALA A 559 13.64 -10.27 24.14
CA ALA A 559 12.41 -9.59 24.51
C ALA A 559 11.23 -10.54 24.68
N ASP A 560 10.35 -10.22 25.61
CA ASP A 560 9.16 -11.05 25.85
C ASP A 560 8.20 -10.79 24.71
N TRP A 561 7.88 -9.54 24.44
CA TRP A 561 6.97 -9.16 23.36
C TRP A 561 7.66 -8.28 22.32
N ALA A 562 7.08 -8.18 21.13
CA ALA A 562 7.40 -7.17 20.13
C ALA A 562 6.14 -6.37 19.79
N VAL A 563 6.28 -5.05 19.60
CA VAL A 563 5.18 -4.16 19.21
C VAL A 563 5.56 -3.42 17.92
N ILE A 564 4.83 -3.70 16.85
CA ILE A 564 5.00 -3.06 15.55
C ILE A 564 4.34 -1.67 15.57
N ASN A 565 5.16 -0.63 15.46
CA ASN A 565 4.78 0.77 15.45
C ASN A 565 4.93 1.34 14.02
N THR A 566 3.86 1.67 13.31
CA THR A 566 2.47 1.26 13.57
C THR A 566 1.95 0.44 12.38
N TRP A 567 0.80 -0.18 12.56
CA TRP A 567 0.13 -0.89 11.47
C TRP A 567 -0.40 0.09 10.42
N THR A 568 -1.16 1.11 10.83
CA THR A 568 -1.95 1.98 9.93
C THR A 568 -1.71 3.48 10.07
N ASP A 569 -0.85 3.98 10.95
CA ASP A 569 -0.63 5.43 11.07
C ASP A 569 0.22 6.00 9.93
N TYR A 570 -0.40 6.20 8.77
CA TYR A 570 0.26 6.78 7.60
C TYR A 570 0.78 8.22 7.82
N THR A 571 0.38 8.90 8.91
CA THR A 571 0.84 10.28 9.18
C THR A 571 2.21 10.34 9.85
N GLU A 572 2.67 9.20 10.36
CA GLU A 572 4.01 9.04 10.92
C GLU A 572 4.72 7.87 10.24
N GLN A 573 4.15 6.68 10.38
CA GLN A 573 4.71 5.41 9.93
C GLN A 573 3.65 4.30 9.91
N ALA A 574 3.44 3.68 8.75
CA ALA A 574 2.59 2.51 8.59
C ALA A 574 3.42 1.35 8.01
N GLN A 575 3.17 0.15 8.51
CA GLN A 575 3.84 -1.08 8.07
C GLN A 575 2.87 -2.12 7.48
N MET A 576 1.57 -1.82 7.44
CA MET A 576 0.61 -2.65 6.71
C MET A 576 0.91 -2.63 5.20
N PRO A 577 0.35 -3.55 4.41
CA PRO A 577 0.50 -3.50 2.96
C PRO A 577 -0.09 -2.23 2.31
N SER A 578 0.72 -1.50 1.55
CA SER A 578 0.39 -0.15 1.06
C SER A 578 0.94 0.17 -0.33
N THR A 579 0.50 1.30 -0.91
CA THR A 579 0.79 1.70 -2.30
C THR A 579 2.27 2.00 -2.59
N ALA A 580 3.08 2.40 -1.61
CA ALA A 580 4.51 2.75 -1.79
C ALA A 580 5.48 1.72 -1.19
N ILE A 581 5.06 1.01 -0.15
CA ILE A 581 5.90 0.03 0.57
C ILE A 581 5.53 -1.42 0.23
N GLY A 582 4.47 -1.63 -0.55
CA GLY A 582 4.03 -2.94 -0.98
C GLY A 582 3.78 -3.88 0.19
N PHE A 583 4.17 -5.14 0.05
CA PHE A 583 4.22 -6.12 1.14
C PHE A 583 5.61 -6.33 1.72
N THR A 584 6.62 -5.59 1.28
CA THR A 584 8.01 -5.86 1.72
C THR A 584 8.16 -5.77 3.24
N LEU A 585 7.64 -4.71 3.88
CA LEU A 585 7.68 -4.61 5.34
C LEU A 585 6.84 -5.68 6.03
N PHE A 586 5.72 -6.08 5.44
CA PHE A 586 4.88 -7.18 5.92
C PHE A 586 5.66 -8.51 5.90
N ASP A 587 6.35 -8.81 4.80
CA ASP A 587 7.14 -10.03 4.62
C ASP A 587 8.34 -10.09 5.55
N LEU A 588 9.05 -8.96 5.73
CA LEU A 588 10.13 -8.85 6.69
C LEU A 588 9.62 -9.08 8.11
N ASN A 589 8.52 -8.44 8.50
CA ASN A 589 7.90 -8.65 9.80
C ASN A 589 7.47 -10.12 9.98
N ALA A 590 6.95 -10.79 8.95
CA ALA A 590 6.60 -12.21 9.03
C ALA A 590 7.82 -13.09 9.28
N TYR A 591 8.92 -12.88 8.53
CA TYR A 591 10.17 -13.61 8.72
C TYR A 591 10.74 -13.44 10.14
N TYR A 592 10.83 -12.19 10.62
CA TYR A 592 11.38 -11.92 11.95
C TYR A 592 10.43 -12.31 13.08
N THR A 593 9.10 -12.28 12.87
CA THR A 593 8.11 -12.79 13.83
C THR A 593 8.32 -14.29 14.05
N GLN A 594 8.52 -15.06 12.98
CA GLN A 594 8.83 -16.49 13.07
C GLN A 594 10.13 -16.73 13.84
N TRP A 595 11.19 -15.99 13.52
CA TRP A 595 12.45 -16.08 14.25
C TRP A 595 12.27 -15.74 15.72
N PHE A 596 11.63 -14.62 16.02
CA PHE A 596 11.40 -14.15 17.37
C PHE A 596 10.64 -15.17 18.20
N LYS A 597 9.50 -15.67 17.70
CA LYS A 597 8.62 -16.58 18.44
C LYS A 597 9.23 -17.96 18.62
N THR A 598 9.92 -18.50 17.61
CA THR A 598 10.53 -19.85 17.68
C THR A 598 11.95 -19.85 18.26
N ARG A 599 12.56 -18.67 18.38
CA ARG A 599 13.99 -18.46 18.70
C ARG A 599 14.96 -19.10 17.69
N LYS A 600 14.45 -19.53 16.54
CA LYS A 600 15.24 -20.17 15.48
C LYS A 600 15.05 -19.37 14.20
N GLN A 601 16.17 -18.98 13.59
CA GLN A 601 16.13 -18.30 12.30
C GLN A 601 15.42 -19.21 11.27
N PRO A 602 14.36 -18.76 10.58
CA PRO A 602 13.71 -19.53 9.54
C PRO A 602 14.72 -19.85 8.43
N ALA A 603 14.67 -21.08 7.91
CA ALA A 603 15.52 -21.47 6.79
C ALA A 603 15.08 -20.71 5.53
N ILE A 604 16.05 -20.16 4.80
CA ILE A 604 15.82 -19.57 3.49
C ILE A 604 15.78 -20.71 2.47
N VAL A 605 14.60 -20.97 1.92
CA VAL A 605 14.33 -22.08 1.00
C VAL A 605 14.28 -21.65 -0.47
N ARG A 606 14.24 -20.33 -0.72
CA ARG A 606 14.21 -19.74 -2.06
C ARG A 606 14.83 -18.35 -2.05
N ASP A 607 15.34 -17.94 -3.21
CA ASP A 607 15.87 -16.60 -3.39
C ASP A 607 14.72 -15.58 -3.45
N VAL A 608 14.82 -14.52 -2.67
CA VAL A 608 13.94 -13.35 -2.75
C VAL A 608 14.80 -12.09 -2.67
N LEU A 609 14.55 -11.16 -3.59
CA LEU A 609 15.24 -9.87 -3.62
C LEU A 609 14.25 -8.78 -3.19
N TYR A 610 14.42 -8.25 -1.98
CA TYR A 610 13.73 -7.02 -1.58
C TYR A 610 14.57 -5.81 -1.97
N TYR A 611 13.94 -4.73 -2.41
CA TYR A 611 14.62 -3.47 -2.66
C TYR A 611 13.98 -2.33 -1.88
N CYS A 612 14.78 -1.33 -1.55
CA CYS A 612 14.35 -0.15 -0.82
C CYS A 612 15.12 1.07 -1.30
N HIS A 613 14.43 2.14 -1.71
CA HIS A 613 15.05 3.41 -2.09
C HIS A 613 14.05 4.56 -2.07
N ARG A 614 14.55 5.81 -2.03
CA ARG A 614 13.74 7.00 -2.29
C ARG A 614 13.51 7.17 -3.79
N ARG A 615 12.48 7.92 -4.15
CA ARG A 615 12.18 8.28 -5.56
C ARG A 615 12.91 9.52 -6.04
N GLN A 616 13.77 10.09 -5.21
CA GLN A 616 14.55 11.28 -5.50
C GLN A 616 15.76 11.30 -4.57
N HIS A 617 16.85 11.90 -5.03
CA HIS A 617 17.90 12.33 -4.12
C HIS A 617 17.32 13.41 -3.18
N THR A 618 17.77 13.48 -1.94
CA THR A 618 17.28 14.51 -0.99
C THR A 618 17.45 15.91 -1.57
N ASP A 619 18.61 16.23 -2.14
CA ASP A 619 18.91 17.47 -2.88
C ASP A 619 18.21 17.69 -4.24
N ALA A 620 17.35 16.78 -4.71
CA ALA A 620 16.65 16.98 -5.98
C ALA A 620 15.81 18.28 -5.95
N PRO A 621 15.83 19.10 -7.01
CA PRO A 621 14.97 20.26 -7.12
C PRO A 621 13.48 19.87 -6.99
N GLN A 622 12.73 20.69 -6.27
CA GLN A 622 11.28 20.55 -6.12
C GLN A 622 10.58 21.79 -6.70
N MET A 623 9.49 21.58 -7.45
CA MET A 623 8.71 22.68 -8.03
C MET A 623 7.83 23.36 -6.97
N HIS A 624 7.31 22.56 -6.04
CA HIS A 624 6.38 22.98 -5.00
C HIS A 624 6.67 22.27 -3.66
N GLY A 625 5.95 22.68 -2.62
CA GLY A 625 6.15 22.19 -1.25
C GLY A 625 7.30 22.87 -0.52
N VAL A 626 7.60 22.41 0.70
CA VAL A 626 8.73 22.92 1.50
C VAL A 626 9.82 21.88 1.63
N ARG A 627 11.07 22.32 1.83
CA ARG A 627 12.17 21.41 2.13
C ARG A 627 11.89 20.70 3.46
N TRP A 628 12.13 19.41 3.51
CA TRP A 628 11.91 18.61 4.71
C TRP A 628 13.08 18.74 5.68
N ASN A 629 12.76 18.66 6.97
CA ASN A 629 13.72 18.68 8.06
C ASN A 629 14.02 17.24 8.52
N PHE A 630 15.31 16.93 8.63
CA PHE A 630 15.78 15.70 9.24
C PHE A 630 15.89 15.92 10.75
N HIS A 631 15.04 15.23 11.51
CA HIS A 631 14.97 15.36 12.95
C HIS A 631 15.89 14.37 13.66
N LYS A 632 16.33 14.82 14.82
CA LYS A 632 17.01 14.00 15.83
C LYS A 632 16.08 12.91 16.33
N ASP A 633 16.61 11.69 16.43
CA ASP A 633 15.96 10.61 17.15
C ASP A 633 16.39 10.60 18.62
N MET A 634 15.61 10.00 19.49
CA MET A 634 15.84 9.87 20.94
C MET A 634 17.32 9.68 21.34
N ASN A 635 17.98 10.79 21.70
CA ASN A 635 19.40 10.94 22.12
C ASN A 635 20.46 11.01 21.02
N ILE A 636 20.10 11.17 19.76
CA ILE A 636 21.05 11.35 18.66
C ILE A 636 21.04 12.77 18.15
N ASN A 637 22.21 13.41 18.25
CA ASN A 637 22.37 14.81 17.88
C ASN A 637 22.43 15.08 16.37
N ASP A 638 22.40 14.05 15.53
CA ASP A 638 22.38 14.20 14.07
C ASP A 638 21.81 12.94 13.39
N SER A 639 20.79 13.11 12.54
CA SER A 639 20.22 12.06 11.70
C SER A 639 20.49 12.46 10.25
N PRO A 640 21.74 12.30 9.77
CA PRO A 640 22.16 12.85 8.48
C PRO A 640 21.37 12.20 7.34
N GLU A 641 21.23 12.93 6.25
CA GLU A 641 20.53 12.44 5.06
C GLU A 641 21.25 11.22 4.45
N HIS A 642 20.50 10.15 4.15
CA HIS A 642 21.03 8.93 3.53
C HIS A 642 20.49 8.74 2.10
N ASN A 643 21.36 8.82 1.10
CA ASN A 643 20.99 8.71 -0.32
C ASN A 643 21.53 7.41 -0.91
N GLU A 644 20.93 6.28 -0.51
CA GLU A 644 21.30 4.94 -0.98
C GLU A 644 20.12 4.18 -1.59
N ILE A 645 20.44 3.33 -2.56
CA ILE A 645 19.58 2.30 -3.12
C ILE A 645 20.02 0.98 -2.50
N GLU A 646 19.11 0.30 -1.80
CA GLU A 646 19.35 -0.98 -1.15
C GLU A 646 18.74 -2.14 -1.93
N LEU A 647 19.53 -3.20 -2.08
CA LEU A 647 19.10 -4.57 -2.37
C LEU A 647 19.30 -5.41 -1.10
N LEU A 648 18.20 -5.87 -0.50
CA LEU A 648 18.20 -6.81 0.61
C LEU A 648 17.85 -8.20 0.07
N ALA A 649 18.88 -9.02 -0.13
CA ALA A 649 18.75 -10.35 -0.69
C ALA A 649 18.63 -11.41 0.40
N PHE A 650 17.63 -12.28 0.26
CA PHE A 650 17.52 -13.55 0.98
C PHE A 650 17.92 -14.63 -0.01
N LEU A 651 19.10 -15.20 0.15
CA LEU A 651 19.67 -16.17 -0.77
C LEU A 651 19.65 -17.57 -0.17
N LYS A 652 19.11 -18.53 -0.93
CA LYS A 652 19.17 -19.95 -0.60
C LYS A 652 20.62 -20.46 -0.69
N GLU A 653 21.35 -19.99 -1.68
CA GLU A 653 22.72 -20.39 -2.01
C GLU A 653 23.56 -19.14 -2.34
N PRO A 654 24.90 -19.16 -2.17
CA PRO A 654 25.76 -18.03 -2.51
C PRO A 654 25.55 -17.54 -3.96
N GLY A 655 25.80 -16.26 -4.20
CA GLY A 655 25.65 -15.65 -5.52
C GLY A 655 26.30 -14.26 -5.60
N THR A 656 26.31 -13.68 -6.80
CA THR A 656 26.72 -12.29 -7.00
C THR A 656 25.47 -11.42 -7.13
N LEU A 657 25.27 -10.50 -6.19
CA LEU A 657 24.21 -9.51 -6.23
C LEU A 657 24.57 -8.38 -7.18
N LEU A 658 23.58 -7.84 -7.88
CA LEU A 658 23.73 -6.74 -8.84
C LEU A 658 22.72 -5.63 -8.59
N ILE A 659 23.19 -4.40 -8.69
CA ILE A 659 22.35 -3.21 -8.80
C ILE A 659 22.81 -2.42 -10.02
N ASN A 660 21.92 -2.22 -11.00
CA ASN A 660 22.16 -1.30 -12.12
C ASN A 660 21.54 0.06 -11.80
N VAL A 661 22.40 1.09 -11.76
CA VAL A 661 22.05 2.48 -11.49
C VAL A 661 22.44 3.29 -12.72
N ASP A 662 21.45 3.71 -13.51
CA ASP A 662 21.67 4.53 -14.71
C ASP A 662 22.75 3.97 -15.67
N GLY A 663 22.68 2.67 -15.95
CA GLY A 663 23.64 1.96 -16.82
C GLY A 663 24.93 1.51 -16.12
N LYS A 664 25.21 1.98 -14.90
CA LYS A 664 26.34 1.53 -14.09
C LYS A 664 25.97 0.30 -13.27
N ILE A 665 26.67 -0.80 -13.52
CA ILE A 665 26.44 -2.07 -12.81
C ILE A 665 27.39 -2.18 -11.61
N HIS A 666 26.80 -2.27 -10.42
CA HIS A 666 27.48 -2.55 -9.17
C HIS A 666 27.31 -4.04 -8.81
N ARG A 667 28.36 -4.68 -8.29
CA ARG A 667 28.37 -6.11 -7.95
C ARG A 667 28.84 -6.35 -6.52
N HIS A 668 28.26 -7.34 -5.86
CA HIS A 668 28.65 -7.78 -4.52
C HIS A 668 28.53 -9.30 -4.39
N LYS A 669 29.58 -9.99 -3.96
CA LYS A 669 29.51 -11.42 -3.66
C LYS A 669 28.82 -11.60 -2.31
N ALA A 670 27.81 -12.46 -2.27
CA ALA A 670 27.01 -12.75 -1.08
C ALA A 670 26.97 -14.26 -0.82
N ASP A 671 27.05 -14.64 0.45
CA ASP A 671 26.81 -16.01 0.89
C ASP A 671 25.31 -16.34 0.91
N ALA A 672 24.97 -17.61 1.13
CA ALA A 672 23.61 -17.99 1.51
C ALA A 672 23.22 -17.28 2.82
N GLY A 673 21.95 -16.89 2.95
CA GLY A 673 21.49 -16.10 4.09
C GLY A 673 20.93 -14.74 3.66
N ILE A 674 20.98 -13.77 4.58
CA ILE A 674 20.49 -12.41 4.37
C ILE A 674 21.68 -11.50 4.12
N THR A 675 21.71 -10.83 2.98
CA THR A 675 22.74 -9.83 2.64
C THR A 675 22.09 -8.52 2.22
N SER A 676 22.57 -7.41 2.78
CA SER A 676 22.19 -6.06 2.35
C SER A 676 23.33 -5.46 1.53
N PHE A 677 23.01 -5.07 0.31
CA PHE A 677 23.92 -4.44 -0.63
C PHE A 677 23.38 -3.05 -0.98
N MET A 678 24.13 -2.01 -0.62
CA MET A 678 23.74 -0.62 -0.87
C MET A 678 24.69 0.04 -1.85
N VAL A 679 24.15 0.90 -2.70
CA VAL A 679 24.90 1.75 -3.63
C VAL A 679 24.38 3.18 -3.55
N PRO A 680 25.20 4.20 -3.87
CA PRO A 680 24.74 5.58 -3.86
C PRO A 680 23.58 5.82 -4.83
N LEU A 681 22.58 6.58 -4.38
CA LEU A 681 21.55 7.18 -5.21
C LEU A 681 22.16 8.42 -5.90
N PRO A 682 22.29 8.45 -7.24
CA PRO A 682 22.89 9.58 -7.92
C PRO A 682 21.97 10.81 -7.91
N LYS A 683 22.57 12.00 -7.85
CA LYS A 683 21.91 13.28 -8.07
C LYS A 683 21.61 13.49 -9.55
N ASP A 684 20.59 14.29 -9.85
CA ASP A 684 20.28 14.80 -11.20
C ASP A 684 20.08 13.69 -12.26
N LYS A 685 19.58 12.53 -11.83
CA LYS A 685 19.33 11.37 -12.71
C LYS A 685 17.91 10.86 -12.59
N ARG A 686 17.32 10.56 -13.75
CA ARG A 686 16.03 9.87 -13.87
C ARG A 686 16.22 8.47 -14.44
N PHE A 687 15.85 7.44 -13.69
CA PHE A 687 16.00 6.04 -14.09
C PHE A 687 15.16 5.11 -13.21
N VAL A 688 15.13 3.83 -13.59
CA VAL A 688 14.53 2.75 -12.78
C VAL A 688 15.65 1.78 -12.40
N PRO A 689 15.92 1.56 -11.10
CA PRO A 689 16.94 0.60 -10.68
C PRO A 689 16.62 -0.82 -11.18
N TYR A 690 17.65 -1.57 -11.53
CA TYR A 690 17.56 -3.00 -11.80
C TYR A 690 18.28 -3.78 -10.70
N PHE A 691 17.67 -4.86 -10.24
CA PHE A 691 18.21 -5.72 -9.19
C PHE A 691 18.29 -7.15 -9.69
N ALA A 692 19.37 -7.86 -9.36
CA ALA A 692 19.51 -9.26 -9.74
C ALA A 692 20.46 -10.02 -8.81
N VAL A 693 20.42 -11.34 -8.94
CA VAL A 693 21.46 -12.26 -8.49
C VAL A 693 21.92 -13.12 -9.68
N GLU A 694 23.24 -13.29 -9.79
CA GLU A 694 23.90 -14.15 -10.77
C GLU A 694 24.60 -15.32 -10.08
N ARG A 695 24.56 -16.48 -10.72
CA ARG A 695 25.38 -17.66 -10.41
C ARG A 695 25.97 -18.18 -11.72
N ASP A 696 27.25 -18.54 -11.70
CA ASP A 696 27.98 -19.04 -12.88
C ASP A 696 27.84 -18.15 -14.14
N GLY A 697 27.86 -16.83 -13.93
CA GLY A 697 27.72 -15.84 -15.00
C GLY A 697 26.32 -15.72 -15.60
N SER A 698 25.32 -16.40 -15.04
CA SER A 698 23.93 -16.35 -15.48
C SER A 698 23.02 -15.76 -14.40
N GLN A 699 22.08 -14.91 -14.82
CA GLN A 699 21.07 -14.37 -13.92
C GLN A 699 20.08 -15.47 -13.51
N VAL A 700 19.94 -15.71 -12.22
CA VAL A 700 18.99 -16.70 -11.66
C VAL A 700 17.67 -16.05 -11.26
N LEU A 701 17.72 -14.79 -10.80
CA LEU A 701 16.57 -13.96 -10.44
C LEU A 701 16.93 -12.48 -10.68
N GLY A 702 15.99 -11.69 -11.21
CA GLY A 702 16.22 -10.26 -11.39
C GLY A 702 15.09 -9.55 -12.13
N GLY A 703 15.05 -8.23 -11.99
CA GLY A 703 13.97 -7.38 -12.48
C GLY A 703 14.20 -5.89 -12.19
N LYS A 704 13.41 -5.05 -12.84
CA LYS A 704 13.35 -3.62 -12.51
C LYS A 704 12.57 -3.43 -11.22
N GLY A 705 12.97 -2.45 -10.41
CA GLY A 705 12.13 -1.95 -9.34
C GLY A 705 10.86 -1.29 -9.89
N ARG A 706 9.80 -1.22 -9.08
CA ARG A 706 8.52 -0.62 -9.46
C ARG A 706 8.58 0.89 -9.69
N TYR A 707 9.44 1.60 -8.95
CA TYR A 707 9.39 3.05 -8.89
C TYR A 707 10.54 3.69 -9.68
N THR A 708 10.17 4.69 -10.48
CA THR A 708 11.14 5.60 -11.10
C THR A 708 11.75 6.51 -10.03
N ILE A 709 13.07 6.68 -10.09
CA ILE A 709 13.82 7.74 -9.42
C ILE A 709 13.84 8.95 -10.35
N TYR A 710 13.61 10.14 -9.80
CA TYR A 710 13.57 11.39 -10.53
C TYR A 710 14.75 12.29 -10.18
N ASP A 711 15.20 13.01 -11.19
CA ASP A 711 16.16 14.11 -11.12
C ASP A 711 15.56 15.38 -10.50
N LYS A 712 14.24 15.56 -10.65
CA LYS A 712 13.44 16.66 -10.09
C LYS A 712 12.02 16.19 -9.79
N VAL A 713 11.35 16.80 -8.83
CA VAL A 713 9.99 16.39 -8.41
C VAL A 713 9.04 17.57 -8.31
N ASP A 714 7.74 17.27 -8.38
CA ASP A 714 6.72 18.29 -8.13
C ASP A 714 6.68 18.64 -6.64
N PHE A 715 6.49 17.63 -5.78
CA PHE A 715 6.56 17.74 -4.33
C PHE A 715 7.59 16.77 -3.76
N PRO A 716 8.27 17.13 -2.65
CA PRO A 716 9.22 16.23 -2.01
C PRO A 716 8.57 14.93 -1.51
N ASN A 717 9.11 13.81 -1.98
CA ASN A 717 8.80 12.45 -1.56
C ASN A 717 10.04 11.76 -0.96
N LEU A 718 10.24 11.96 0.34
CA LEU A 718 11.37 11.38 1.09
C LEU A 718 11.04 10.04 1.76
N LEU A 719 9.84 9.50 1.54
CA LEU A 719 9.48 8.14 1.95
C LEU A 719 10.42 7.14 1.28
N TYR A 720 10.82 6.10 2.01
CA TYR A 720 11.39 4.92 1.37
C TYR A 720 10.29 4.09 0.71
N HIS A 721 10.47 3.83 -0.58
CA HIS A 721 9.64 2.93 -1.37
C HIS A 721 10.26 1.55 -1.35
N TYR A 722 9.42 0.52 -1.32
CA TYR A 722 9.86 -0.87 -1.20
C TYR A 722 9.20 -1.74 -2.27
N GLY A 723 9.81 -2.88 -2.56
CA GLY A 723 9.17 -3.96 -3.31
C GLY A 723 10.03 -5.21 -3.32
N ALA A 724 9.50 -6.24 -3.96
CA ALA A 724 10.13 -7.57 -4.02
C ALA A 724 10.20 -8.09 -5.46
N ILE A 725 11.25 -8.87 -5.73
CA ILE A 725 11.41 -9.66 -6.95
C ILE A 725 11.50 -11.13 -6.53
N VAL A 726 10.57 -11.93 -7.05
CA VAL A 726 10.38 -13.36 -6.78
C VAL A 726 10.12 -14.07 -8.10
N LYS A 727 10.45 -15.37 -8.19
CA LYS A 727 10.22 -16.19 -9.37
C LYS A 727 9.52 -17.50 -9.00
#